data_AF-A0A3E1NZV6-F1
#
_entry.id   AF-A0A3E1NZV6-F1
#
_cell.length_a   1.000
_cell.length_b   1.000
_cell.length_c   1.000
_cell.angle_alpha   90.00
_cell.angle_beta   90.00
_cell.angle_gamma   90.00
#
_symmetry.space_group_name_H-M   'P 1'
#
loop_
_entity.id
_entity.type
_entity.pdbx_description
1 polymer ?
#
loop_
_entity_poly.entity_id
_entity_poly.type
_entity_poly.pdbx_seq_one_letter_code
_entity_poly.pdbx_strand_id
1 'polypeptide(L)'
;MLYMRKWLRITIIVFSGLIGLLLLLWLALAFYIHTHKAYILKQISDQVNDRLHGGELTIGELEPALVQSFPDVSVALKDVSVKDSLWVQHKHELVKVSRLFVQVNTLALLRKQLDIKQISLQKGTIYLYTDSTGYTNASVLKKKNEQVKNTKGSSTNADITRLNLEHVRLVMDNQLKGKSFDFDVSRLRGSLLTNDSGWTARVDMDLKVNSFAFNTGRGSFLKDKDLSTDLELHYNTRKKVLDIPQQILRIDNKQDLSVGANFSFADDKAFTIHIIAENASLAHVSTMLTPNIKERLDSIQMEKPLDAECVIKGGLADKGTPLLKVIWQTKDNNITTKGLELTECSFGGSYSNDWVPGKGHGDDNSIISLYNLNTRCFSIPVTADTVHISNLQHPALTGYFRADFQLTDLNADGVFNFTGGTAKANLFYKGGITAGDTIKPFLKGTVEVLHGVLAYIPRNLQFTDCNAKLDFTGQDLYMENISVQTAKSKLFMEGSVLNITNLFFSAPEKLQLAWKVHSPILDLNEFRGFLAQRGKVVQSKAAARKKMTRITNQLDVMLNSCNVNLNVALDKLIYQRFTAQQVRADISLTQTDIRLNQIALSHAGGTIQLSGNVLQNGNNNRFKVNTDINNVHVDQLFYAFNDFGMQTLNSKNLRGILSAKANISGNIFDNGKVAPKSLYGTMGFELRQGALVHVSQLEDIGNIAFRKRDMGNITFENVKNNLTIQGDKVLVPPMQINSSVLYMDVSGVYGMTSGTDLYIDVPLRNPKKDVDIEDKEMKKKRRTRGIVLHLHATDDGNGKVKIKLGSKKKDEGKDVTN
;
A
#
# COMPACT_ATOMS: atom_id res chain seq x y z
N MET A 1 -53.27 -47.34 -63.37
CA MET A 1 -52.85 -47.32 -64.79
C MET A 1 -53.17 -45.94 -65.35
N LEU A 2 -52.29 -44.94 -65.11
CA LEU A 2 -52.50 -43.55 -65.55
C LEU A 2 -52.01 -43.38 -66.99
N TYR A 3 -52.93 -42.97 -67.86
CA TYR A 3 -52.67 -42.68 -69.27
C TYR A 3 -51.77 -41.43 -69.38
N MET A 4 -50.47 -41.63 -69.54
CA MET A 4 -49.51 -40.53 -69.69
C MET A 4 -49.76 -39.84 -71.04
N ARG A 5 -50.16 -38.55 -71.02
CA ARG A 5 -50.47 -37.76 -72.24
C ARG A 5 -49.31 -37.84 -73.25
N LYS A 6 -49.57 -38.02 -74.56
CA LYS A 6 -48.55 -38.20 -75.62
C LYS A 6 -47.45 -37.13 -75.62
N TRP A 7 -47.82 -35.88 -75.33
CA TRP A 7 -46.89 -34.77 -75.07
C TRP A 7 -45.83 -35.16 -74.03
N LEU A 8 -46.24 -35.69 -72.87
CA LEU A 8 -45.36 -35.91 -71.72
C LEU A 8 -44.34 -36.99 -72.00
N ARG A 9 -44.73 -38.01 -72.77
CA ARG A 9 -43.84 -39.09 -73.21
C ARG A 9 -42.79 -38.57 -74.19
N ILE A 10 -43.16 -37.69 -75.13
CA ILE A 10 -42.22 -37.06 -76.07
C ILE A 10 -41.30 -36.09 -75.32
N THR A 11 -41.82 -35.28 -74.39
CA THR A 11 -40.99 -34.39 -73.57
C THR A 11 -40.01 -35.18 -72.73
N ILE A 12 -40.43 -36.28 -72.09
CA ILE A 12 -39.52 -37.15 -71.32
C ILE A 12 -38.46 -37.76 -72.25
N ILE A 13 -38.80 -38.25 -73.44
CA ILE A 13 -37.83 -38.85 -74.37
C ILE A 13 -36.82 -37.81 -74.88
N VAL A 14 -37.28 -36.60 -75.26
CA VAL A 14 -36.41 -35.51 -75.72
C VAL A 14 -35.52 -35.04 -74.58
N PHE A 15 -36.06 -34.88 -73.38
CA PHE A 15 -35.28 -34.44 -72.21
C PHE A 15 -34.30 -35.52 -71.75
N SER A 16 -34.69 -36.80 -71.79
CA SER A 16 -33.80 -37.95 -71.49
C SER A 16 -32.71 -38.11 -72.55
N GLY A 17 -33.04 -37.87 -73.83
CA GLY A 17 -32.07 -37.86 -74.93
C GLY A 17 -31.10 -36.69 -74.84
N LEU A 18 -31.58 -35.50 -74.46
CA LEU A 18 -30.74 -34.34 -74.21
C LEU A 18 -29.81 -34.57 -73.01
N ILE A 19 -30.33 -35.11 -71.91
CA ILE A 19 -29.54 -35.48 -70.72
C ILE A 19 -28.51 -36.56 -71.09
N GLY A 20 -28.91 -37.57 -71.86
CA GLY A 20 -28.03 -38.64 -72.33
C GLY A 20 -26.90 -38.13 -73.23
N LEU A 21 -27.20 -37.23 -74.17
CA LEU A 21 -26.21 -36.57 -75.02
C LEU A 21 -25.23 -35.72 -74.18
N LEU A 22 -25.76 -35.01 -73.18
CA LEU A 22 -24.99 -34.14 -72.31
C LEU A 22 -24.06 -34.96 -71.39
N LEU A 23 -24.53 -36.10 -70.88
CA LEU A 23 -23.71 -37.10 -70.17
C LEU A 23 -22.63 -37.70 -71.07
N LEU A 24 -22.94 -38.01 -72.34
CA LEU A 24 -21.96 -38.53 -73.31
C LEU A 24 -20.88 -37.50 -73.64
N LEU A 25 -21.26 -36.25 -73.91
CA LEU A 25 -20.31 -35.14 -74.13
C LEU A 25 -19.45 -34.89 -72.89
N TRP A 26 -20.04 -35.02 -71.70
CA TRP A 26 -19.35 -34.90 -70.42
C TRP A 26 -18.34 -36.03 -70.20
N LEU A 27 -18.70 -37.29 -70.48
CA LEU A 27 -17.79 -38.44 -70.44
C LEU A 27 -16.67 -38.33 -71.49
N ALA A 28 -16.97 -37.82 -72.69
CA ALA A 28 -15.99 -37.59 -73.74
C ALA A 28 -14.97 -36.51 -73.34
N LEU A 29 -15.41 -35.42 -72.70
CA LEU A 29 -14.53 -34.39 -72.17
C LEU A 29 -13.65 -34.91 -71.02
N ALA A 30 -14.22 -35.72 -70.12
CA ALA A 30 -13.48 -36.40 -69.07
C ALA A 30 -12.40 -37.33 -69.62
N PHE A 31 -12.75 -38.10 -70.64
CA PHE A 31 -11.83 -38.99 -71.34
C PHE A 31 -10.73 -38.21 -72.08
N TYR A 32 -11.06 -37.08 -72.72
CA TYR A 32 -10.08 -36.21 -73.39
C TYR A 32 -9.04 -35.65 -72.40
N ILE A 33 -9.49 -35.10 -71.28
CA ILE A 33 -8.59 -34.58 -70.23
C ILE A 33 -7.73 -35.72 -69.66
N HIS A 34 -8.31 -36.92 -69.47
CA HIS A 34 -7.60 -38.09 -68.95
C HIS A 34 -6.52 -38.62 -69.92
N THR A 35 -6.77 -38.63 -71.22
CA THR A 35 -5.83 -39.13 -72.24
C THR A 35 -4.73 -38.12 -72.56
N HIS A 36 -4.99 -36.82 -72.47
CA HIS A 36 -4.05 -35.75 -72.82
C HIS A 36 -3.40 -35.06 -71.61
N LYS A 37 -3.43 -35.69 -70.42
CA LYS A 37 -2.92 -35.13 -69.16
C LYS A 37 -1.50 -34.56 -69.26
N ALA A 38 -0.57 -35.29 -69.89
CA ALA A 38 0.82 -34.87 -69.99
C ALA A 38 1.01 -33.60 -70.85
N TYR A 39 0.26 -33.48 -71.95
CA TYR A 39 0.27 -32.30 -72.82
C TYR A 39 -0.34 -31.09 -72.12
N ILE A 40 -1.49 -31.28 -71.45
CA ILE A 40 -2.20 -30.21 -70.72
C ILE A 40 -1.36 -29.71 -69.54
N LEU A 41 -0.75 -30.62 -68.76
CA LEU A 41 0.11 -30.26 -67.62
C LEU A 41 1.34 -29.47 -68.09
N LYS A 42 1.98 -29.89 -69.19
CA LYS A 42 3.10 -29.15 -69.78
C LYS A 42 2.68 -27.76 -70.25
N GLN A 43 1.57 -27.62 -70.96
CA GLN A 43 1.05 -26.32 -71.41
C GLN A 43 0.69 -25.38 -70.25
N ILE A 44 0.04 -25.89 -69.19
CA ILE A 44 -0.29 -25.11 -67.99
C ILE A 44 1.00 -24.69 -67.28
N SER A 45 1.97 -25.61 -67.13
CA SER A 45 3.24 -25.33 -66.46
C SER A 45 4.06 -24.29 -67.22
N ASP A 46 4.20 -24.44 -68.54
CA ASP A 46 4.95 -23.49 -69.39
C ASP A 46 4.30 -22.11 -69.38
N GLN A 47 2.97 -22.02 -69.56
CA GLN A 47 2.25 -20.74 -69.55
C GLN A 47 2.27 -20.02 -68.19
N VAL A 48 2.30 -20.76 -67.08
CA VAL A 48 2.38 -20.16 -65.74
C VAL A 48 3.83 -19.82 -65.41
N ASN A 49 4.80 -20.66 -65.73
CA ASN A 49 6.23 -20.37 -65.54
C ASN A 49 6.69 -19.14 -66.33
N ASP A 50 6.20 -18.92 -67.55
CA ASP A 50 6.46 -17.68 -68.32
C ASP A 50 5.96 -16.41 -67.61
N ARG A 51 5.00 -16.55 -66.69
CA ARG A 51 4.45 -15.45 -65.89
C ARG A 51 5.13 -15.31 -64.52
N LEU A 52 5.92 -16.30 -64.10
CA LEU A 52 6.68 -16.32 -62.85
C LEU A 52 8.08 -15.76 -63.08
N HIS A 53 8.44 -14.71 -62.35
CA HIS A 53 9.68 -13.95 -62.59
C HIS A 53 10.88 -14.65 -61.94
N GLY A 54 11.52 -15.56 -62.68
CA GLY A 54 12.65 -16.34 -62.20
C GLY A 54 12.28 -17.40 -61.15
N GLY A 55 11.01 -17.80 -61.10
CA GLY A 55 10.53 -18.87 -60.22
C GLY A 55 10.22 -20.15 -60.97
N GLU A 56 9.95 -21.19 -60.19
CA GLU A 56 9.65 -22.54 -60.67
C GLU A 56 8.31 -23.01 -60.08
N LEU A 57 7.34 -23.32 -60.94
CA LEU A 57 6.13 -24.06 -60.59
C LEU A 57 6.34 -25.54 -60.87
N THR A 58 6.22 -26.36 -59.82
CA THR A 58 6.22 -27.82 -59.93
C THR A 58 4.82 -28.35 -59.64
N ILE A 59 4.28 -29.19 -60.51
CA ILE A 59 2.99 -29.88 -60.36
C ILE A 59 3.26 -31.39 -60.47
N GLY A 60 2.88 -32.17 -59.46
CA GLY A 60 3.08 -33.62 -59.45
C GLY A 60 2.17 -34.35 -60.44
N GLU A 61 0.86 -34.18 -60.30
CA GLU A 61 -0.14 -34.89 -61.13
C GLU A 61 -1.36 -34.02 -61.45
N LEU A 62 -2.01 -34.25 -62.60
CA LEU A 62 -3.28 -33.64 -62.98
C LEU A 62 -4.42 -34.67 -63.00
N GLU A 63 -5.50 -34.36 -62.29
CA GLU A 63 -6.73 -35.14 -62.24
C GLU A 63 -7.95 -34.34 -62.71
N PRO A 64 -8.83 -34.92 -63.54
CA PRO A 64 -10.11 -34.30 -63.88
C PRO A 64 -11.07 -34.37 -62.69
N ALA A 65 -11.58 -33.22 -62.23
CA ALA A 65 -12.54 -33.12 -61.11
C ALA A 65 -13.98 -32.80 -61.58
N LEU A 66 -14.38 -33.38 -62.71
CA LEU A 66 -15.56 -32.97 -63.49
C LEU A 66 -16.92 -33.27 -62.85
N VAL A 67 -17.00 -34.20 -61.89
CA VAL A 67 -18.26 -34.58 -61.21
C VAL A 67 -18.66 -33.52 -60.17
N GLN A 68 -17.67 -32.85 -59.57
CA GLN A 68 -17.89 -31.91 -58.46
C GLN A 68 -18.24 -30.49 -58.94
N SER A 69 -18.04 -30.18 -60.23
CA SER A 69 -18.14 -28.81 -60.75
C SER A 69 -19.15 -28.60 -61.89
N PHE A 70 -19.94 -29.61 -62.28
CA PHE A 70 -20.91 -29.48 -63.39
C PHE A 70 -21.88 -28.30 -63.17
N PRO A 71 -22.13 -27.42 -64.17
CA PRO A 71 -21.73 -27.48 -65.59
C PRO A 71 -20.36 -26.86 -65.93
N ASP A 72 -19.60 -26.39 -64.94
CA ASP A 72 -18.24 -25.87 -65.13
C ASP A 72 -17.18 -27.00 -65.15
N VAL A 73 -16.00 -26.69 -65.69
CA VAL A 73 -14.85 -27.60 -65.73
C VAL A 73 -13.89 -27.21 -64.62
N SER A 74 -13.50 -28.19 -63.82
CA SER A 74 -12.49 -28.03 -62.79
C SER A 74 -11.31 -28.97 -63.05
N VAL A 75 -10.12 -28.45 -62.77
CA VAL A 75 -8.87 -29.19 -62.84
C VAL A 75 -8.33 -29.30 -61.42
N ALA A 76 -8.01 -30.52 -60.99
CA ALA A 76 -7.32 -30.78 -59.75
C ALA A 76 -5.83 -31.02 -60.04
N LEU A 77 -4.97 -30.25 -59.39
CA LEU A 77 -3.52 -30.37 -59.46
C LEU A 77 -3.05 -30.92 -58.11
N LYS A 78 -2.32 -32.03 -58.13
CA LYS A 78 -1.71 -32.64 -56.94
C LYS A 78 -0.27 -32.20 -56.77
N ASP A 79 0.13 -32.06 -55.51
CA ASP A 79 1.49 -31.73 -55.08
C ASP A 79 2.05 -30.51 -55.82
N VAL A 80 1.36 -29.38 -55.66
CA VAL A 80 1.72 -28.10 -56.27
C VAL A 80 2.71 -27.36 -55.37
N SER A 81 3.84 -26.93 -55.92
CA SER A 81 4.81 -26.09 -55.23
C SER A 81 5.28 -24.93 -56.13
N VAL A 82 5.40 -23.74 -55.54
CA VAL A 82 5.91 -22.53 -56.19
C VAL A 82 7.15 -22.04 -55.45
N LYS A 83 8.26 -21.95 -56.17
CA LYS A 83 9.55 -21.48 -55.66
C LYS A 83 10.00 -20.23 -56.40
N ASP A 84 10.73 -19.36 -55.73
CA ASP A 84 11.41 -18.22 -56.31
C ASP A 84 12.90 -18.54 -56.56
N SER A 85 13.58 -17.63 -57.25
CA SER A 85 15.00 -17.80 -57.62
C SER A 85 15.96 -18.00 -56.45
N LEU A 86 15.64 -17.46 -55.26
CA LEU A 86 16.52 -17.54 -54.08
C LEU A 86 16.08 -18.62 -53.08
N TRP A 87 15.15 -19.51 -53.46
CA TRP A 87 14.64 -20.57 -52.59
C TRP A 87 15.75 -21.43 -51.96
N VAL A 88 16.85 -21.69 -52.68
CA VAL A 88 17.98 -22.48 -52.16
C VAL A 88 18.59 -21.87 -50.88
N GLN A 89 18.50 -20.55 -50.72
CA GLN A 89 19.05 -19.81 -49.57
C GLN A 89 18.08 -19.81 -48.39
N HIS A 90 16.85 -19.35 -48.60
CA HIS A 90 15.87 -19.17 -47.51
C HIS A 90 14.98 -20.39 -47.26
N LYS A 91 14.91 -21.35 -48.20
CA LYS A 91 14.16 -22.62 -48.08
C LYS A 91 12.66 -22.46 -47.78
N HIS A 92 12.06 -21.35 -48.20
CA HIS A 92 10.63 -21.06 -48.02
C HIS A 92 9.89 -21.07 -49.37
N GLU A 93 9.13 -22.13 -49.64
CA GLU A 93 8.27 -22.22 -50.83
C GLU A 93 7.10 -21.24 -50.69
N LEU A 94 6.79 -20.46 -51.73
CA LEU A 94 5.72 -19.46 -51.70
C LEU A 94 4.35 -20.12 -51.49
N VAL A 95 4.11 -21.23 -52.20
CA VAL A 95 2.94 -22.10 -52.05
C VAL A 95 3.41 -23.54 -52.10
N LYS A 96 2.91 -24.38 -51.20
CA LYS A 96 3.08 -25.83 -51.22
C LYS A 96 1.79 -26.50 -50.78
N VAL A 97 1.06 -27.17 -51.66
CA VAL A 97 -0.23 -27.79 -51.33
C VAL A 97 -0.36 -29.18 -51.92
N SER A 98 -0.99 -30.09 -51.19
CA SER A 98 -1.27 -31.43 -51.68
C SER A 98 -2.30 -31.43 -52.79
N ARG A 99 -3.31 -30.54 -52.75
CA ARG A 99 -4.29 -30.38 -53.82
C ARG A 99 -4.64 -28.91 -54.06
N LEU A 100 -4.62 -28.52 -55.33
CA LEU A 100 -5.10 -27.23 -55.84
C LEU A 100 -6.21 -27.48 -56.85
N PHE A 101 -7.41 -27.03 -56.55
CA PHE A 101 -8.55 -27.07 -57.47
C PHE A 101 -8.72 -25.71 -58.12
N VAL A 102 -8.72 -25.69 -59.45
CA VAL A 102 -9.00 -24.49 -60.25
C VAL A 102 -10.26 -24.75 -61.05
N GLN A 103 -11.32 -23.99 -60.77
CA GLN A 103 -12.56 -24.03 -61.53
C GLN A 103 -12.54 -22.91 -62.57
N VAL A 104 -12.75 -23.29 -63.83
CA VAL A 104 -12.76 -22.37 -64.97
C VAL A 104 -14.12 -22.35 -65.64
N ASN A 105 -14.46 -21.21 -66.23
CA ASN A 105 -15.70 -21.03 -66.98
C ASN A 105 -15.63 -21.79 -68.32
N THR A 106 -16.51 -22.78 -68.52
CA THR A 106 -16.53 -23.64 -69.70
C THR A 106 -16.82 -22.90 -71.00
N LEU A 107 -17.74 -21.93 -70.96
CA LEU A 107 -18.09 -21.07 -72.10
C LEU A 107 -16.93 -20.14 -72.48
N ALA A 108 -16.18 -19.65 -71.49
CA ALA A 108 -14.98 -18.83 -71.74
C ALA A 108 -13.85 -19.67 -72.36
N LEU A 109 -13.66 -20.90 -71.86
CA LEU A 109 -12.67 -21.84 -72.39
C LEU A 109 -12.90 -22.15 -73.88
N LEU A 110 -14.17 -22.36 -74.29
CA LEU A 110 -14.56 -22.55 -75.70
C LEU A 110 -14.27 -21.32 -76.59
N ARG A 111 -14.26 -20.12 -76.00
CA ARG A 111 -13.87 -18.86 -76.66
C ARG A 111 -12.37 -18.56 -76.57
N LYS A 112 -11.55 -19.53 -76.11
CA LYS A 112 -10.11 -19.39 -75.86
C LYS A 112 -9.76 -18.29 -74.83
N GLN A 113 -10.66 -18.01 -73.88
CA GLN A 113 -10.46 -17.07 -72.78
C GLN A 113 -10.32 -17.85 -71.47
N LEU A 114 -9.30 -17.52 -70.68
CA LEU A 114 -9.10 -18.10 -69.35
C LEU A 114 -9.81 -17.23 -68.31
N ASP A 115 -10.88 -17.75 -67.73
CA ASP A 115 -11.69 -17.12 -66.70
C ASP A 115 -11.80 -18.07 -65.50
N ILE A 116 -11.15 -17.72 -64.38
CA ILE A 116 -11.02 -18.55 -63.18
C ILE A 116 -12.11 -18.15 -62.18
N LYS A 117 -13.14 -18.99 -62.02
CA LYS A 117 -14.24 -18.72 -61.09
C LYS A 117 -13.85 -18.96 -59.64
N GLN A 118 -13.13 -20.05 -59.37
CA GLN A 118 -12.81 -20.46 -58.01
C GLN A 118 -11.44 -21.11 -57.94
N ILE A 119 -10.71 -20.79 -56.88
CA ILE A 119 -9.46 -21.44 -56.49
C ILE A 119 -9.67 -22.09 -55.12
N SER A 120 -9.37 -23.38 -54.98
CA SER A 120 -9.43 -24.08 -53.69
C SER A 120 -8.11 -24.77 -53.38
N LEU A 121 -7.48 -24.43 -52.25
CA LEU A 121 -6.24 -25.03 -51.78
C LEU A 121 -6.55 -25.95 -50.60
N GLN A 122 -6.04 -27.18 -50.64
CA GLN A 122 -6.22 -28.15 -49.57
C GLN A 122 -4.88 -28.70 -49.08
N LYS A 123 -4.71 -28.74 -47.76
CA LYS A 123 -3.57 -29.36 -47.05
C LYS A 123 -2.22 -28.84 -47.52
N GLY A 124 -1.71 -27.80 -46.86
CA GLY A 124 -0.42 -27.24 -47.25
C GLY A 124 -0.03 -25.94 -46.56
N THR A 125 0.84 -25.18 -47.19
CA THR A 125 1.38 -23.93 -46.66
C THR A 125 1.46 -22.87 -47.76
N ILE A 126 1.07 -21.64 -47.42
CA ILE A 126 1.37 -20.42 -48.17
C ILE A 126 2.35 -19.64 -47.32
N TYR A 127 3.55 -19.35 -47.83
CA TYR A 127 4.61 -18.69 -47.07
C TYR A 127 5.10 -17.44 -47.80
N LEU A 128 4.71 -16.26 -47.32
CA LEU A 128 5.21 -14.97 -47.78
C LEU A 128 6.39 -14.56 -46.92
N TYR A 129 7.60 -14.67 -47.48
CA TYR A 129 8.85 -14.38 -46.81
C TYR A 129 9.41 -13.03 -47.28
N THR A 130 9.87 -12.20 -46.34
CA THR A 130 10.72 -11.04 -46.60
C THR A 130 11.91 -11.08 -45.65
N ASP A 131 13.12 -11.11 -46.19
CA ASP A 131 14.34 -11.17 -45.41
C ASP A 131 14.72 -9.82 -44.77
N SER A 132 15.89 -9.75 -44.13
CA SER A 132 16.43 -8.53 -43.53
C SER A 132 16.96 -7.51 -44.55
N THR A 133 17.20 -7.91 -45.81
CA THR A 133 17.64 -7.02 -46.90
C THR A 133 16.45 -6.38 -47.63
N GLY A 134 15.25 -6.92 -47.44
CA GLY A 134 14.02 -6.51 -48.11
C GLY A 134 13.67 -7.35 -49.34
N TYR A 135 14.45 -8.40 -49.64
CA TYR A 135 14.09 -9.39 -50.65
C TYR A 135 12.84 -10.15 -50.21
N THR A 136 11.94 -10.46 -51.15
CA THR A 136 10.74 -11.25 -50.87
C THR A 136 10.53 -12.34 -51.91
N ASN A 137 10.13 -13.54 -51.47
CA ASN A 137 9.78 -14.63 -52.37
C ASN A 137 8.51 -14.34 -53.20
N ALA A 138 7.67 -13.38 -52.76
CA ALA A 138 6.53 -12.87 -53.54
C ALA A 138 6.95 -12.07 -54.78
N SER A 139 8.24 -11.73 -54.92
CA SER A 139 8.79 -11.07 -56.11
C SER A 139 8.56 -11.90 -57.39
N VAL A 140 8.43 -13.22 -57.26
CA VAL A 140 8.08 -14.15 -58.34
C VAL A 140 6.77 -13.79 -59.05
N LEU A 141 5.87 -13.03 -58.40
CA LEU A 141 4.56 -12.63 -58.93
C LEU A 141 4.55 -11.22 -59.58
N LYS A 142 5.66 -10.47 -59.59
CA LYS A 142 5.71 -9.07 -60.06
C LYS A 142 5.81 -8.95 -61.59
N LYS A 143 4.82 -8.38 -62.28
CA LYS A 143 4.85 -8.15 -63.75
C LYS A 143 6.15 -7.49 -64.25
N LYS A 144 6.66 -7.94 -65.41
CA LYS A 144 7.82 -7.36 -66.11
C LYS A 144 7.49 -5.92 -66.51
N ASN A 145 8.29 -4.94 -66.08
CA ASN A 145 8.25 -3.59 -66.65
C ASN A 145 8.93 -3.63 -68.02
N GLU A 146 8.25 -4.19 -69.04
CA GLU A 146 8.61 -3.93 -70.41
C GLU A 146 7.81 -2.72 -70.92
N GLN A 147 8.54 -1.68 -71.33
CA GLN A 147 7.97 -0.66 -72.21
C GLN A 147 7.60 -1.32 -73.54
N VAL A 148 6.32 -1.63 -73.75
CA VAL A 148 5.81 -2.04 -75.06
C VAL A 148 4.75 -1.05 -75.53
N LYS A 149 4.98 -0.54 -76.75
CA LYS A 149 4.14 0.39 -77.50
C LYS A 149 2.69 -0.10 -77.62
N ASN A 150 1.79 0.89 -77.62
CA ASN A 150 0.36 0.78 -77.88
C ASN A 150 0.03 -0.18 -79.03
N THR A 151 -0.55 -1.33 -78.68
CA THR A 151 -1.48 -2.05 -79.55
C THR A 151 -2.65 -2.52 -78.69
N LYS A 152 -3.88 -2.15 -79.08
CA LYS A 152 -5.13 -2.53 -78.40
C LYS A 152 -5.34 -4.04 -78.49
N GLY A 153 -4.77 -4.78 -77.54
CA GLY A 153 -5.07 -6.17 -77.25
C GLY A 153 -5.58 -6.27 -75.83
N SER A 154 -6.83 -6.72 -75.67
CA SER A 154 -7.48 -6.98 -74.38
C SER A 154 -6.60 -7.88 -73.51
N SER A 155 -6.02 -7.32 -72.44
CA SER A 155 -5.42 -8.13 -71.38
C SER A 155 -6.55 -8.76 -70.56
N THR A 156 -6.84 -10.04 -70.80
CA THR A 156 -7.70 -10.85 -69.95
C THR A 156 -7.03 -11.03 -68.58
N ASN A 157 -7.33 -10.12 -67.64
CA ASN A 157 -7.05 -10.37 -66.23
C ASN A 157 -7.98 -11.50 -65.78
N ALA A 158 -7.41 -12.55 -65.17
CA ALA A 158 -8.20 -13.61 -64.56
C ALA A 158 -8.81 -13.07 -63.26
N ASP A 159 -10.13 -12.83 -63.26
CA ASP A 159 -10.85 -12.34 -62.08
C ASP A 159 -11.26 -13.50 -61.19
N ILE A 160 -10.42 -13.81 -60.18
CA ILE A 160 -10.74 -14.85 -59.20
C ILE A 160 -11.94 -14.39 -58.37
N THR A 161 -13.08 -15.04 -58.56
CA THR A 161 -14.34 -14.67 -57.89
C THR A 161 -14.50 -15.34 -56.52
N ARG A 162 -13.90 -16.52 -56.30
CA ARG A 162 -13.98 -17.29 -55.05
C ARG A 162 -12.64 -17.91 -54.65
N LEU A 163 -12.34 -17.90 -53.36
CA LEU A 163 -11.13 -18.50 -52.76
C LEU A 163 -11.51 -19.41 -51.60
N ASN A 164 -11.11 -20.67 -51.64
CA ASN A 164 -11.30 -21.61 -50.54
C ASN A 164 -9.96 -22.14 -50.03
N LEU A 165 -9.74 -22.13 -48.72
CA LEU A 165 -8.60 -22.77 -48.07
C LEU A 165 -9.12 -23.80 -47.07
N GLU A 166 -8.59 -25.02 -47.12
CA GLU A 166 -8.92 -26.08 -46.17
C GLU A 166 -7.64 -26.72 -45.64
N HIS A 167 -7.42 -26.62 -44.31
CA HIS A 167 -6.21 -27.10 -43.64
C HIS A 167 -4.92 -26.53 -44.27
N VAL A 168 -4.86 -25.20 -44.42
CA VAL A 168 -3.71 -24.49 -44.99
C VAL A 168 -3.06 -23.60 -43.93
N ARG A 169 -1.75 -23.72 -43.75
CA ARG A 169 -0.99 -22.78 -42.93
C ARG A 169 -0.61 -21.55 -43.75
N LEU A 170 -1.03 -20.36 -43.32
CA LEU A 170 -0.70 -19.09 -43.94
C LEU A 170 0.36 -18.38 -43.09
N VAL A 171 1.54 -18.16 -43.65
CA VAL A 171 2.66 -17.48 -42.99
C VAL A 171 3.05 -16.24 -43.76
N MET A 172 3.18 -15.11 -43.06
CA MET A 172 3.77 -13.88 -43.55
C MET A 172 4.88 -13.47 -42.58
N ASP A 173 6.13 -13.78 -42.94
CA ASP A 173 7.31 -13.41 -42.17
C ASP A 173 8.01 -12.22 -42.84
N ASN A 174 8.08 -11.09 -42.15
CA ASN A 174 8.78 -9.90 -42.60
C ASN A 174 9.86 -9.50 -41.60
N GLN A 175 11.07 -9.98 -41.85
CA GLN A 175 12.21 -9.80 -40.96
C GLN A 175 12.70 -8.35 -40.96
N LEU A 176 12.70 -7.67 -42.11
CA LEU A 176 13.05 -6.24 -42.22
C LEU A 176 12.18 -5.34 -41.33
N LYS A 177 10.88 -5.61 -41.25
CA LYS A 177 9.92 -4.83 -40.44
C LYS A 177 9.65 -5.44 -39.07
N GLY A 178 10.22 -6.61 -38.75
CA GLY A 178 9.96 -7.34 -37.52
C GLY A 178 8.48 -7.71 -37.34
N LYS A 179 7.80 -8.12 -38.43
CA LYS A 179 6.38 -8.53 -38.40
C LYS A 179 6.25 -10.02 -38.70
N SER A 180 5.36 -10.71 -37.99
CA SER A 180 5.09 -12.13 -38.18
C SER A 180 3.59 -12.39 -38.04
N PHE A 181 3.00 -12.94 -39.08
CA PHE A 181 1.62 -13.41 -39.10
C PHE A 181 1.61 -14.89 -39.50
N ASP A 182 1.12 -15.77 -38.64
CA ASP A 182 1.14 -17.21 -38.82
C ASP A 182 -0.19 -17.79 -38.35
N PHE A 183 -0.93 -18.36 -39.28
CA PHE A 183 -2.27 -18.85 -39.06
C PHE A 183 -2.42 -20.28 -39.59
N ASP A 184 -2.93 -21.18 -38.76
CA ASP A 184 -3.40 -22.49 -39.21
C ASP A 184 -4.87 -22.37 -39.59
N VAL A 185 -5.15 -22.27 -40.90
CA VAL A 185 -6.50 -22.11 -41.42
C VAL A 185 -7.17 -23.47 -41.56
N SER A 186 -8.10 -23.77 -40.67
CA SER A 186 -8.95 -24.97 -40.75
C SER A 186 -9.88 -24.84 -41.96
N ARG A 187 -10.56 -23.70 -42.08
CA ARG A 187 -11.46 -23.37 -43.19
C ARG A 187 -11.43 -21.87 -43.46
N LEU A 188 -11.34 -21.48 -44.73
CA LEU A 188 -11.62 -20.13 -45.20
C LEU A 188 -12.38 -20.20 -46.51
N ARG A 189 -13.51 -19.49 -46.60
CA ARG A 189 -14.33 -19.38 -47.81
C ARG A 189 -14.55 -17.90 -48.12
N GLY A 190 -13.88 -17.44 -49.17
CA GLY A 190 -13.91 -16.08 -49.66
C GLY A 190 -14.69 -15.96 -50.96
N SER A 191 -15.45 -14.88 -51.10
CA SER A 191 -16.03 -14.45 -52.37
C SER A 191 -15.74 -12.96 -52.60
N LEU A 192 -15.51 -12.60 -53.86
CA LEU A 192 -15.19 -11.23 -54.27
C LEU A 192 -16.23 -10.75 -55.29
N LEU A 193 -16.83 -9.60 -55.03
CA LEU A 193 -17.74 -8.92 -55.93
C LEU A 193 -17.11 -7.59 -56.34
N THR A 194 -16.80 -7.45 -57.62
CA THR A 194 -16.19 -6.24 -58.20
C THR A 194 -17.25 -5.35 -58.84
N ASN A 195 -17.06 -4.03 -58.77
CA ASN A 195 -17.87 -3.04 -59.48
C ASN A 195 -16.99 -1.84 -59.91
N ASP A 196 -17.58 -0.87 -60.61
CA ASP A 196 -16.83 0.30 -61.13
C ASP A 196 -16.24 1.22 -60.05
N SER A 197 -16.72 1.13 -58.80
CA SER A 197 -16.29 1.98 -57.68
C SER A 197 -15.38 1.28 -56.67
N GLY A 198 -15.18 -0.04 -56.81
CA GLY A 198 -14.54 -0.82 -55.77
C GLY A 198 -14.75 -2.33 -55.85
N TRP A 199 -14.46 -3.00 -54.75
CA TRP A 199 -14.81 -4.40 -54.54
C TRP A 199 -15.36 -4.63 -53.13
N THR A 200 -16.25 -5.61 -52.99
CA THR A 200 -16.73 -6.14 -51.72
C THR A 200 -16.27 -7.59 -51.59
N ALA A 201 -15.56 -7.93 -50.52
CA ALA A 201 -15.18 -9.31 -50.22
C ALA A 201 -15.99 -9.83 -49.02
N ARG A 202 -16.48 -11.06 -49.10
CA ARG A 202 -17.07 -11.79 -47.97
C ARG A 202 -16.24 -13.01 -47.65
N VAL A 203 -15.87 -13.20 -46.38
CA VAL A 203 -14.96 -14.24 -45.91
C VAL A 203 -15.54 -14.92 -44.67
N ASP A 204 -15.94 -16.19 -44.79
CA ASP A 204 -16.16 -17.10 -43.65
C ASP A 204 -14.81 -17.72 -43.30
N MET A 205 -14.39 -17.63 -42.03
CA MET A 205 -13.09 -18.15 -41.60
C MET A 205 -13.15 -18.81 -40.22
N ASP A 206 -12.35 -19.87 -40.09
CA ASP A 206 -12.08 -20.64 -38.88
C ASP A 206 -10.58 -20.99 -38.89
N LEU A 207 -9.82 -20.41 -37.98
CA LEU A 207 -8.37 -20.58 -37.91
C LEU A 207 -7.84 -20.54 -36.48
N LYS A 208 -6.63 -21.07 -36.32
CA LYS A 208 -5.81 -20.88 -35.11
C LYS A 208 -4.68 -19.88 -35.39
N VAL A 209 -4.47 -18.96 -34.46
CA VAL A 209 -3.41 -17.95 -34.54
C VAL A 209 -2.14 -18.45 -33.84
N ASN A 210 -1.10 -18.76 -34.61
CA ASN A 210 0.23 -19.09 -34.07
C ASN A 210 1.05 -17.82 -33.81
N SER A 211 0.90 -16.81 -34.68
CA SER A 211 1.56 -15.51 -34.55
C SER A 211 0.71 -14.39 -35.17
N PHE A 212 0.55 -13.29 -34.44
CA PHE A 212 -0.04 -12.04 -34.88
C PHE A 212 0.78 -10.89 -34.28
N ALA A 213 2.06 -10.85 -34.65
CA ALA A 213 3.07 -9.95 -34.12
C ALA A 213 3.36 -8.81 -35.10
N PHE A 214 2.97 -7.59 -34.73
CA PHE A 214 3.35 -6.37 -35.45
C PHE A 214 4.76 -5.88 -35.09
N ASN A 215 5.32 -6.40 -33.98
CA ASN A 215 6.70 -6.24 -33.56
C ASN A 215 7.11 -7.53 -32.85
N THR A 216 7.93 -8.35 -33.49
CA THR A 216 8.37 -9.66 -32.98
C THR A 216 9.11 -9.56 -31.64
N GLY A 217 9.81 -8.45 -31.38
CA GLY A 217 10.46 -8.20 -30.08
C GLY A 217 9.49 -7.94 -28.94
N ARG A 218 8.25 -7.49 -29.22
CA ARG A 218 7.18 -7.32 -28.22
C ARG A 218 6.28 -8.53 -28.08
N GLY A 219 6.40 -9.51 -29.00
CA GLY A 219 5.59 -10.72 -29.03
C GLY A 219 4.32 -10.59 -29.86
N SER A 220 3.44 -11.57 -29.69
CA SER A 220 2.26 -11.78 -30.53
C SER A 220 0.98 -11.46 -29.77
N PHE A 221 0.03 -10.80 -30.44
CA PHE A 221 -1.36 -10.78 -30.02
C PHE A 221 -2.03 -12.11 -30.40
N LEU A 222 -3.17 -12.43 -29.77
CA LEU A 222 -4.00 -13.61 -30.05
C LEU A 222 -3.23 -14.94 -30.12
N LYS A 223 -2.07 -15.03 -29.46
CA LYS A 223 -1.22 -16.21 -29.59
C LYS A 223 -1.92 -17.45 -29.03
N ASP A 224 -1.89 -18.53 -29.81
CA ASP A 224 -2.54 -19.80 -29.48
C ASP A 224 -4.03 -19.61 -29.18
N LYS A 225 -4.71 -18.80 -29.99
CA LYS A 225 -6.16 -18.57 -29.91
C LYS A 225 -6.85 -19.07 -31.17
N ASP A 226 -8.04 -19.63 -30.97
CA ASP A 226 -8.93 -20.00 -32.07
C ASP A 226 -9.79 -18.78 -32.44
N LEU A 227 -9.89 -18.47 -33.73
CA LEU A 227 -10.62 -17.33 -34.26
C LEU A 227 -11.61 -17.80 -35.33
N SER A 228 -12.88 -17.44 -35.15
CA SER A 228 -13.91 -17.64 -36.17
C SER A 228 -14.72 -16.37 -36.41
N THR A 229 -15.03 -16.07 -37.67
CA THR A 229 -15.78 -14.86 -38.05
C THR A 229 -16.28 -14.93 -39.49
N ASP A 230 -17.35 -14.19 -39.75
CA ASP A 230 -17.83 -13.83 -41.09
C ASP A 230 -17.48 -12.35 -41.33
N LEU A 231 -16.56 -12.08 -42.25
CA LEU A 231 -16.08 -10.74 -42.55
C LEU A 231 -16.59 -10.25 -43.90
N GLU A 232 -17.21 -9.08 -43.92
CA GLU A 232 -17.45 -8.25 -45.09
C GLU A 232 -16.41 -7.12 -45.12
N LEU A 233 -15.82 -6.88 -46.29
CA LEU A 233 -14.75 -5.89 -46.53
C LEU A 233 -15.11 -5.07 -47.76
N HIS A 234 -14.98 -3.75 -47.70
CA HIS A 234 -15.26 -2.85 -48.84
C HIS A 234 -14.03 -2.04 -49.22
N TYR A 235 -13.55 -2.19 -50.44
CA TYR A 235 -12.47 -1.35 -50.95
C TYR A 235 -13.01 -0.35 -51.97
N ASN A 236 -12.79 0.93 -51.72
CA ASN A 236 -13.12 2.01 -52.66
C ASN A 236 -11.88 2.37 -53.47
N THR A 237 -11.90 2.11 -54.77
CA THR A 237 -10.75 2.33 -55.67
C THR A 237 -10.43 3.82 -55.85
N ARG A 238 -11.45 4.70 -55.84
CA ARG A 238 -11.26 6.15 -56.00
C ARG A 238 -10.68 6.80 -54.76
N LYS A 239 -11.22 6.46 -53.59
CA LYS A 239 -10.75 6.98 -52.28
C LYS A 239 -9.47 6.28 -51.80
N LYS A 240 -9.15 5.11 -52.35
CA LYS A 240 -8.08 4.22 -51.88
C LYS A 240 -8.26 3.85 -50.40
N VAL A 241 -9.49 3.54 -50.00
CA VAL A 241 -9.84 3.20 -48.62
C VAL A 241 -10.36 1.77 -48.57
N LEU A 242 -9.84 0.97 -47.65
CA LEU A 242 -10.43 -0.30 -47.23
C LEU A 242 -11.21 -0.06 -45.95
N ASP A 243 -12.51 -0.31 -46.01
CA ASP A 243 -13.44 -0.22 -44.91
C ASP A 243 -13.87 -1.62 -44.47
N ILE A 244 -13.78 -1.86 -43.17
CA ILE A 244 -14.23 -3.07 -42.49
C ILE A 244 -15.34 -2.61 -41.54
N PRO A 245 -16.62 -2.83 -41.89
CA PRO A 245 -17.71 -2.46 -41.01
C PRO A 245 -17.61 -3.24 -39.70
N GLN A 246 -18.23 -2.71 -38.66
CA GLN A 246 -18.21 -3.30 -37.33
C GLN A 246 -18.84 -4.70 -37.32
N GLN A 247 -18.06 -5.72 -37.01
CA GLN A 247 -18.45 -7.13 -37.14
C GLN A 247 -17.90 -7.99 -36.00
N ILE A 248 -18.52 -9.15 -35.75
CA ILE A 248 -18.18 -10.02 -34.61
C ILE A 248 -17.04 -10.98 -34.97
N LEU A 249 -15.99 -10.96 -34.14
CA LEU A 249 -14.89 -11.91 -34.12
C LEU A 249 -15.01 -12.77 -32.86
N ARG A 250 -15.14 -14.09 -33.03
CA ARG A 250 -15.27 -15.03 -31.91
C ARG A 250 -13.92 -15.64 -31.58
N ILE A 251 -13.49 -15.50 -30.33
CA ILE A 251 -12.20 -15.99 -29.83
C ILE A 251 -12.44 -17.10 -28.81
N ASP A 252 -11.78 -18.25 -29.02
CA ASP A 252 -11.83 -19.46 -28.18
C ASP A 252 -13.26 -19.98 -27.89
N ASN A 253 -14.27 -19.56 -28.67
CA ASN A 253 -15.70 -19.74 -28.38
C ASN A 253 -16.12 -19.23 -26.98
N LYS A 254 -15.36 -18.28 -26.41
CA LYS A 254 -15.55 -17.74 -25.06
C LYS A 254 -15.79 -16.24 -25.04
N GLN A 255 -15.25 -15.52 -26.02
CA GLN A 255 -15.36 -14.07 -26.10
C GLN A 255 -15.67 -13.64 -27.53
N ASP A 256 -16.74 -12.87 -27.67
CA ASP A 256 -17.06 -12.15 -28.89
C ASP A 256 -16.48 -10.74 -28.80
N LEU A 257 -15.78 -10.30 -29.84
CA LEU A 257 -15.28 -8.94 -30.02
C LEU A 257 -15.94 -8.32 -31.24
N SER A 258 -16.50 -7.14 -31.09
CA SER A 258 -17.03 -6.36 -32.21
C SER A 258 -15.91 -5.46 -32.74
N VAL A 259 -15.42 -5.74 -33.95
CA VAL A 259 -14.26 -5.08 -34.55
C VAL A 259 -14.64 -4.44 -35.88
N GLY A 260 -14.22 -3.20 -36.06
CA GLY A 260 -14.28 -2.49 -37.32
C GLY A 260 -12.98 -1.74 -37.57
N ALA A 261 -12.68 -1.47 -38.83
CA ALA A 261 -11.43 -0.83 -39.20
C ALA A 261 -11.55 -0.05 -40.49
N ASN A 262 -10.74 1.00 -40.60
CA ASN A 262 -10.61 1.80 -41.80
C ASN A 262 -9.13 1.99 -42.11
N PHE A 263 -8.72 1.69 -43.34
CA PHE A 263 -7.35 1.82 -43.80
C PHE A 263 -7.31 2.71 -45.04
N SER A 264 -6.65 3.86 -44.94
CA SER A 264 -6.35 4.72 -46.08
C SER A 264 -5.03 4.30 -46.72
N PHE A 265 -5.03 4.16 -48.05
CA PHE A 265 -3.85 3.97 -48.88
C PHE A 265 -3.57 5.21 -49.76
N ALA A 266 -4.21 6.34 -49.44
CA ALA A 266 -3.86 7.65 -49.97
C ALA A 266 -2.56 8.17 -49.32
N ASP A 267 -2.21 9.44 -49.52
CA ASP A 267 -0.91 9.98 -49.10
C ASP A 267 -0.72 9.99 -47.57
N ASP A 268 -1.82 10.11 -46.81
CA ASP A 268 -1.83 10.09 -45.34
C ASP A 268 -1.55 8.70 -44.75
N LYS A 269 -1.84 7.62 -45.50
CA LYS A 269 -1.64 6.22 -45.13
C LYS A 269 -2.13 5.88 -43.71
N ALA A 270 -3.20 6.53 -43.26
CA ALA A 270 -3.71 6.40 -41.91
C ALA A 270 -4.56 5.15 -41.74
N PHE A 271 -4.64 4.63 -40.51
CA PHE A 271 -5.60 3.61 -40.13
C PHE A 271 -6.31 3.94 -38.82
N THR A 272 -7.54 3.47 -38.69
CA THR A 272 -8.29 3.44 -37.44
C THR A 272 -8.86 2.04 -37.23
N ILE A 273 -8.74 1.50 -36.03
CA ILE A 273 -9.37 0.25 -35.61
C ILE A 273 -10.23 0.55 -34.39
N HIS A 274 -11.45 0.04 -34.39
CA HIS A 274 -12.41 0.17 -33.30
C HIS A 274 -12.77 -1.23 -32.81
N ILE A 275 -12.61 -1.48 -31.51
CA ILE A 275 -12.85 -2.77 -30.87
C ILE A 275 -13.78 -2.53 -29.69
N ILE A 276 -14.90 -3.25 -29.64
CA ILE A 276 -15.82 -3.28 -28.50
C ILE A 276 -15.82 -4.70 -27.96
N ALA A 277 -15.56 -4.83 -26.66
CA ALA A 277 -15.61 -6.07 -25.91
C ALA A 277 -16.68 -5.94 -24.84
N GLU A 278 -17.77 -6.69 -25.00
CA GLU A 278 -18.84 -6.78 -24.00
C GLU A 278 -18.60 -7.99 -23.09
N ASN A 279 -18.98 -7.86 -21.82
CA ASN A 279 -18.90 -8.92 -20.82
C ASN A 279 -17.50 -9.58 -20.74
N ALA A 280 -16.45 -8.77 -20.84
CA ALA A 280 -15.09 -9.23 -21.02
C ALA A 280 -14.42 -9.57 -19.68
N SER A 281 -13.98 -10.82 -19.53
CA SER A 281 -13.15 -11.24 -18.39
C SER A 281 -11.72 -10.73 -18.59
N LEU A 282 -11.23 -9.88 -17.67
CA LEU A 282 -9.86 -9.34 -17.74
C LEU A 282 -8.81 -10.45 -17.82
N ALA A 283 -9.01 -11.54 -17.06
CA ALA A 283 -8.13 -12.70 -17.08
C ALA A 283 -8.07 -13.36 -18.45
N HIS A 284 -9.21 -13.51 -19.14
CA HIS A 284 -9.24 -14.07 -20.49
C HIS A 284 -8.67 -13.11 -21.54
N VAL A 285 -9.07 -11.83 -21.52
CA VAL A 285 -8.57 -10.80 -22.44
C VAL A 285 -7.06 -10.66 -22.34
N SER A 286 -6.48 -10.74 -21.14
CA SER A 286 -5.02 -10.68 -20.94
C SER A 286 -4.26 -11.73 -21.77
N THR A 287 -4.87 -12.90 -22.01
CA THR A 287 -4.28 -13.99 -22.82
C THR A 287 -4.26 -13.69 -24.32
N MET A 288 -5.02 -12.70 -24.76
CA MET A 288 -5.08 -12.22 -26.14
C MET A 288 -4.01 -11.16 -26.44
N LEU A 289 -3.31 -10.67 -25.41
CA LEU A 289 -2.36 -9.57 -25.50
C LEU A 289 -0.91 -10.05 -25.47
N THR A 290 0.00 -9.15 -25.84
CA THR A 290 1.45 -9.44 -25.79
C THR A 290 1.93 -9.74 -24.37
N PRO A 291 3.02 -10.52 -24.18
CA PRO A 291 3.51 -10.93 -22.85
C PRO A 291 3.72 -9.80 -21.85
N ASN A 292 4.27 -8.65 -22.29
CA ASN A 292 4.50 -7.50 -21.41
C ASN A 292 3.17 -6.95 -20.85
N ILE A 293 2.16 -6.76 -21.71
CA ILE A 293 0.84 -6.27 -21.28
C ILE A 293 0.16 -7.31 -20.39
N LYS A 294 0.22 -8.59 -20.77
CA LYS A 294 -0.34 -9.70 -20.00
C LYS A 294 0.21 -9.72 -18.57
N GLU A 295 1.53 -9.65 -18.38
CA GLU A 295 2.15 -9.68 -17.05
C GLU A 295 1.66 -8.55 -16.14
N ARG A 296 1.43 -7.35 -16.70
CA ARG A 296 0.90 -6.20 -15.96
C ARG A 296 -0.56 -6.39 -15.59
N LEU A 297 -1.39 -6.85 -16.51
CA LEU A 297 -2.81 -7.10 -16.26
C LEU A 297 -3.04 -8.29 -15.33
N ASP A 298 -2.22 -9.34 -15.40
CA ASP A 298 -2.27 -10.51 -14.50
C ASP A 298 -2.06 -10.13 -13.02
N SER A 299 -1.44 -8.97 -12.75
CA SER A 299 -1.29 -8.43 -11.39
C SER A 299 -2.57 -7.83 -10.80
N ILE A 300 -3.62 -7.70 -11.62
CA ILE A 300 -4.93 -7.16 -11.29
C ILE A 300 -5.96 -8.28 -11.45
N GLN A 301 -6.55 -8.70 -10.35
CA GLN A 301 -7.61 -9.71 -10.35
C GLN A 301 -8.95 -9.00 -10.22
N MET A 302 -9.87 -9.28 -11.13
CA MET A 302 -11.25 -8.80 -11.09
C MET A 302 -12.19 -10.00 -11.14
N GLU A 303 -13.16 -10.06 -10.23
CA GLU A 303 -14.11 -11.17 -10.14
C GLU A 303 -15.18 -11.13 -11.24
N LYS A 304 -15.72 -9.93 -11.51
CA LYS A 304 -16.75 -9.72 -12.53
C LYS A 304 -16.14 -9.22 -13.85
N PRO A 305 -16.75 -9.58 -14.99
CA PRO A 305 -16.37 -9.04 -16.30
C PRO A 305 -16.68 -7.53 -16.41
N LEU A 306 -16.13 -6.90 -17.45
CA LEU A 306 -16.33 -5.48 -17.76
C LEU A 306 -16.61 -5.26 -19.25
N ASP A 307 -17.26 -4.14 -19.56
CA ASP A 307 -17.41 -3.68 -20.94
C ASP A 307 -16.29 -2.69 -21.27
N ALA A 308 -15.66 -2.86 -22.42
CA ALA A 308 -14.56 -2.03 -22.87
C ALA A 308 -14.69 -1.65 -24.35
N GLU A 309 -14.27 -0.43 -24.66
CA GLU A 309 -14.17 0.09 -26.01
C GLU A 309 -12.74 0.61 -26.24
N CYS A 310 -12.15 0.23 -27.36
CA CYS A 310 -10.79 0.54 -27.72
C CYS A 310 -10.76 1.15 -29.13
N VAL A 311 -10.06 2.28 -29.27
CA VAL A 311 -9.80 2.94 -30.54
C VAL A 311 -8.29 3.04 -30.73
N ILE A 312 -7.82 2.51 -31.85
CA ILE A 312 -6.41 2.53 -32.26
C ILE A 312 -6.30 3.40 -33.50
N LYS A 313 -5.39 4.38 -33.51
CA LYS A 313 -5.12 5.23 -34.68
C LYS A 313 -3.62 5.30 -34.96
N GLY A 314 -3.22 5.17 -36.21
CA GLY A 314 -1.80 5.27 -36.58
C GLY A 314 -1.57 5.37 -38.08
N GLY A 315 -0.30 5.41 -38.48
CA GLY A 315 0.13 5.41 -39.88
C GLY A 315 0.66 4.05 -40.32
N LEU A 316 0.30 3.59 -41.53
CA LEU A 316 0.79 2.35 -42.12
C LEU A 316 2.29 2.39 -42.50
N ALA A 317 2.83 3.59 -42.69
CA ALA A 317 4.23 3.82 -43.04
C ALA A 317 5.13 4.11 -41.82
N ASP A 318 4.54 4.44 -40.68
CA ASP A 318 5.28 4.87 -39.50
C ASP A 318 5.75 3.68 -38.67
N LYS A 319 7.00 3.73 -38.20
CA LYS A 319 7.50 2.81 -37.17
C LYS A 319 7.08 3.20 -35.75
N GLY A 320 6.23 4.24 -35.62
CA GLY A 320 5.76 4.77 -34.35
C GLY A 320 4.77 3.86 -33.63
N THR A 321 4.60 4.07 -32.32
CA THR A 321 3.52 3.43 -31.56
C THR A 321 2.22 4.17 -31.90
N PRO A 322 1.13 3.46 -32.27
CA PRO A 322 -0.13 4.12 -32.57
C PRO A 322 -0.73 4.79 -31.32
N LEU A 323 -1.58 5.79 -31.54
CA LEU A 323 -2.47 6.31 -30.52
C LEU A 323 -3.42 5.18 -30.09
N LEU A 324 -3.48 4.94 -28.80
CA LEU A 324 -4.36 3.95 -28.19
C LEU A 324 -5.23 4.65 -27.15
N LYS A 325 -6.55 4.56 -27.33
CA LYS A 325 -7.54 5.02 -26.34
C LYS A 325 -8.42 3.86 -25.96
N VAL A 326 -8.52 3.56 -24.67
CA VAL A 326 -9.40 2.53 -24.14
C VAL A 326 -10.29 3.17 -23.09
N ILE A 327 -11.59 2.88 -23.12
CA ILE A 327 -12.53 3.23 -22.07
C ILE A 327 -13.22 1.96 -21.60
N TRP A 328 -13.57 1.91 -20.32
CA TRP A 328 -14.31 0.78 -19.77
C TRP A 328 -15.20 1.22 -18.61
N GLN A 329 -16.14 0.36 -18.24
CA GLN A 329 -16.94 0.53 -17.04
C GLN A 329 -16.83 -0.69 -16.14
N THR A 330 -16.72 -0.44 -14.84
CA THR A 330 -16.73 -1.48 -13.81
C THR A 330 -17.81 -1.14 -12.81
N LYS A 331 -18.68 -2.10 -12.51
CA LYS A 331 -19.78 -1.94 -11.56
C LYS A 331 -19.77 -3.10 -10.57
N ASP A 332 -19.80 -2.74 -9.28
CA ASP A 332 -19.93 -3.67 -8.16
C ASP A 332 -18.97 -4.87 -8.26
N ASN A 333 -17.67 -4.60 -8.43
CA ASN A 333 -16.64 -5.62 -8.64
C ASN A 333 -15.71 -5.71 -7.44
N ASN A 334 -15.13 -6.90 -7.21
CA ASN A 334 -14.05 -7.07 -6.25
C ASN A 334 -12.73 -7.11 -7.01
N ILE A 335 -11.84 -6.18 -6.67
CA ILE A 335 -10.56 -5.98 -7.35
C ILE A 335 -9.44 -6.20 -6.36
N THR A 336 -8.56 -7.15 -6.67
CA THR A 336 -7.37 -7.42 -5.89
C THR A 336 -6.12 -7.07 -6.68
N THR A 337 -5.21 -6.31 -6.08
CA THR A 337 -3.90 -5.96 -6.64
C THR A 337 -2.78 -6.26 -5.64
N LYS A 338 -1.53 -6.06 -6.05
CA LYS A 338 -0.34 -6.16 -5.17
C LYS A 338 -0.39 -5.11 -4.05
N GLY A 339 -1.02 -5.47 -2.93
CA GLY A 339 -1.05 -4.65 -1.71
C GLY A 339 -2.40 -3.99 -1.40
N LEU A 340 -3.39 -4.09 -2.28
CA LEU A 340 -4.70 -3.46 -2.10
C LEU A 340 -5.83 -4.43 -2.48
N GLU A 341 -6.90 -4.40 -1.71
CA GLU A 341 -8.14 -5.14 -1.97
C GLU A 341 -9.28 -4.12 -1.90
N LEU A 342 -10.04 -4.06 -2.98
CA LEU A 342 -11.15 -3.14 -3.18
C LEU A 342 -12.41 -3.97 -3.39
N THR A 343 -13.39 -3.83 -2.51
CA THR A 343 -14.69 -4.49 -2.64
C THR A 343 -15.76 -3.49 -3.08
N GLU A 344 -16.86 -4.01 -3.63
CA GLU A 344 -18.00 -3.18 -4.10
C GLU A 344 -17.54 -2.06 -5.06
N CYS A 345 -16.47 -2.32 -5.83
CA CYS A 345 -15.75 -1.32 -6.59
C CYS A 345 -16.49 -0.99 -7.90
N SER A 346 -16.82 0.29 -8.06
CA SER A 346 -17.46 0.84 -9.26
C SER A 346 -16.72 2.09 -9.72
N PHE A 347 -16.41 2.18 -11.01
CA PHE A 347 -15.80 3.35 -11.64
C PHE A 347 -15.89 3.26 -13.17
N GLY A 348 -15.83 4.43 -13.83
CA GLY A 348 -15.50 4.51 -15.25
C GLY A 348 -13.99 4.59 -15.41
N GLY A 349 -13.41 3.81 -16.31
CA GLY A 349 -11.98 3.80 -16.55
C GLY A 349 -11.60 4.30 -17.94
N SER A 350 -10.42 4.89 -18.07
CA SER A 350 -9.83 5.20 -19.35
C SER A 350 -8.32 5.02 -19.36
N TYR A 351 -7.78 4.70 -20.53
CA TYR A 351 -6.36 4.68 -20.84
C TYR A 351 -6.11 5.50 -22.10
N SER A 352 -5.04 6.29 -22.09
CA SER A 352 -4.52 6.98 -23.26
C SER A 352 -3.00 7.02 -23.20
N ASN A 353 -2.33 6.74 -24.32
CA ASN A 353 -0.89 6.99 -24.48
C ASN A 353 -0.57 8.37 -25.07
N ASP A 354 -1.54 9.29 -25.06
CA ASP A 354 -1.39 10.66 -25.53
C ASP A 354 -1.88 11.62 -24.45
N TRP A 355 -1.22 11.59 -23.29
CA TRP A 355 -1.58 12.45 -22.17
C TRP A 355 -1.19 13.91 -22.43
N VAL A 356 0.06 14.13 -22.84
CA VAL A 356 0.57 15.43 -23.27
C VAL A 356 0.72 15.42 -24.80
N PRO A 357 -0.12 16.18 -25.53
CA PRO A 357 -0.04 16.23 -26.98
C PRO A 357 1.36 16.58 -27.48
N GLY A 358 1.83 15.87 -28.50
CA GLY A 358 3.14 16.12 -29.12
C GLY A 358 4.34 15.47 -28.42
N LYS A 359 4.15 14.75 -27.29
CA LYS A 359 5.21 13.99 -26.61
C LYS A 359 5.33 12.53 -27.04
N GLY A 360 4.66 12.14 -28.12
CA GLY A 360 4.66 10.77 -28.62
C GLY A 360 3.77 9.83 -27.80
N HIS A 361 3.78 8.56 -28.17
CA HIS A 361 2.81 7.55 -27.71
C HIS A 361 3.43 6.46 -26.82
N GLY A 362 4.40 6.85 -25.98
CA GLY A 362 5.13 5.97 -25.07
C GLY A 362 4.49 5.81 -23.68
N ASP A 363 5.05 4.90 -22.89
CA ASP A 363 4.61 4.64 -21.50
C ASP A 363 4.81 5.87 -20.59
N ASP A 364 5.82 6.70 -20.87
CA ASP A 364 6.11 7.96 -20.17
C ASP A 364 5.04 9.04 -20.41
N ASN A 365 4.37 9.00 -21.57
CA ASN A 365 3.25 9.86 -21.92
C ASN A 365 1.88 9.17 -21.79
N SER A 366 1.82 8.06 -21.05
CA SER A 366 0.58 7.31 -20.81
C SER A 366 -0.10 7.71 -19.51
N ILE A 367 -1.43 7.62 -19.51
CA ILE A 367 -2.28 7.86 -18.34
C ILE A 367 -3.40 6.82 -18.26
N ILE A 368 -3.66 6.36 -17.05
CA ILE A 368 -4.87 5.65 -16.66
C ILE A 368 -5.69 6.60 -15.78
N SER A 369 -6.98 6.75 -16.07
CA SER A 369 -7.89 7.55 -15.26
C SER A 369 -9.06 6.72 -14.77
N LEU A 370 -9.39 6.85 -13.49
CA LEU A 370 -10.58 6.30 -12.86
C LEU A 370 -11.52 7.46 -12.54
N TYR A 371 -12.77 7.39 -12.97
CA TYR A 371 -13.79 8.42 -12.81
C TYR A 371 -14.91 7.90 -11.92
N ASN A 372 -15.39 8.75 -11.01
CA ASN A 372 -16.47 8.43 -10.08
C ASN A 372 -16.20 7.12 -9.32
N LEU A 373 -14.98 6.97 -8.80
CA LEU A 373 -14.60 5.81 -8.01
C LEU A 373 -15.46 5.76 -6.76
N ASN A 374 -16.12 4.62 -6.55
CA ASN A 374 -16.82 4.26 -5.33
C ASN A 374 -16.46 2.83 -4.96
N THR A 375 -15.94 2.61 -3.77
CA THR A 375 -15.45 1.29 -3.34
C THR A 375 -15.34 1.22 -1.83
N ARG A 376 -15.22 0.01 -1.27
CA ARG A 376 -14.73 -0.19 0.09
C ARG A 376 -13.27 -0.64 0.06
N CYS A 377 -12.42 0.12 0.75
CA CYS A 377 -11.01 -0.18 0.96
C CYS A 377 -10.81 -0.59 2.42
N PHE A 378 -10.46 -1.85 2.67
CA PHE A 378 -10.37 -2.41 4.02
C PHE A 378 -11.64 -2.15 4.88
N SER A 379 -12.81 -2.38 4.29
CA SER A 379 -14.14 -2.08 4.87
C SER A 379 -14.52 -0.60 4.95
N ILE A 380 -13.61 0.34 4.68
CA ILE A 380 -13.90 1.78 4.71
C ILE A 380 -14.47 2.21 3.36
N PRO A 381 -15.65 2.85 3.29
CA PRO A 381 -16.15 3.45 2.06
C PRO A 381 -15.25 4.60 1.61
N VAL A 382 -14.76 4.51 0.37
CA VAL A 382 -13.88 5.50 -0.26
C VAL A 382 -14.48 5.90 -1.59
N THR A 383 -14.57 7.22 -1.81
CA THR A 383 -14.99 7.81 -3.09
C THR A 383 -13.92 8.74 -3.63
N ALA A 384 -13.85 8.86 -4.96
CA ALA A 384 -13.02 9.86 -5.63
C ALA A 384 -13.63 10.25 -6.98
N ASP A 385 -13.75 11.56 -7.23
CA ASP A 385 -14.31 12.07 -8.49
C ASP A 385 -13.40 11.68 -9.68
N THR A 386 -12.08 11.80 -9.49
CA THR A 386 -11.07 11.38 -10.47
C THR A 386 -9.78 10.94 -9.80
N VAL A 387 -9.22 9.82 -10.27
CA VAL A 387 -7.88 9.32 -9.89
C VAL A 387 -7.07 9.11 -11.16
N HIS A 388 -5.84 9.60 -11.18
CA HIS A 388 -4.92 9.44 -12.30
C HIS A 388 -3.71 8.60 -11.91
N ILE A 389 -3.29 7.72 -12.81
CA ILE A 389 -2.01 7.03 -12.78
C ILE A 389 -1.28 7.42 -14.07
N SER A 390 -0.32 8.33 -13.96
CA SER A 390 0.41 8.89 -15.11
C SER A 390 1.84 8.35 -15.15
N ASN A 391 2.46 8.38 -16.35
CA ASN A 391 3.83 7.95 -16.60
C ASN A 391 4.02 6.47 -16.20
N LEU A 392 3.56 5.54 -17.02
CA LEU A 392 3.63 4.11 -16.72
C LEU A 392 5.06 3.54 -16.68
N GLN A 393 6.08 4.32 -17.06
CA GLN A 393 7.49 3.98 -16.76
C GLN A 393 7.82 4.21 -15.28
N HIS A 394 7.37 5.34 -14.71
CA HIS A 394 7.51 5.72 -13.30
C HIS A 394 6.14 6.15 -12.74
N PRO A 395 5.26 5.18 -12.44
CA PRO A 395 3.83 5.46 -12.26
C PRO A 395 3.56 6.26 -10.99
N ALA A 396 2.95 7.42 -11.19
CA ALA A 396 2.52 8.32 -10.13
C ALA A 396 0.99 8.28 -10.01
N LEU A 397 0.49 7.90 -8.84
CA LEU A 397 -0.93 7.98 -8.51
C LEU A 397 -1.24 9.36 -7.95
N THR A 398 -2.30 9.99 -8.44
CA THR A 398 -2.82 11.28 -7.95
C THR A 398 -4.34 11.23 -7.85
N GLY A 399 -4.92 11.70 -6.74
CA GLY A 399 -6.37 11.73 -6.59
C GLY A 399 -6.84 12.44 -5.32
N TYR A 400 -8.11 12.86 -5.33
CA TYR A 400 -8.82 13.37 -4.17
C TYR A 400 -9.77 12.29 -3.65
N PHE A 401 -9.47 11.77 -2.45
CA PHE A 401 -10.22 10.71 -1.81
C PHE A 401 -11.09 11.28 -0.69
N ARG A 402 -12.35 10.86 -0.65
CA ARG A 402 -13.29 11.17 0.42
C ARG A 402 -13.77 9.88 1.08
N ALA A 403 -13.83 9.87 2.39
CA ALA A 403 -14.41 8.77 3.17
C ALA A 403 -15.25 9.33 4.31
N ASP A 404 -16.39 8.70 4.59
CA ASP A 404 -17.27 9.03 5.72
C ASP A 404 -17.80 7.70 6.27
N PHE A 405 -17.42 7.38 7.52
CA PHE A 405 -17.59 6.03 8.05
C PHE A 405 -17.66 5.98 9.57
N GLN A 406 -18.21 4.89 10.10
CA GLN A 406 -18.25 4.61 11.53
C GLN A 406 -16.88 4.11 11.99
N LEU A 407 -16.37 4.60 13.14
CA LEU A 407 -15.07 4.15 13.67
C LEU A 407 -15.01 2.64 13.93
N THR A 408 -16.17 2.00 14.16
CA THR A 408 -16.29 0.54 14.28
C THR A 408 -15.81 -0.20 13.03
N ASP A 409 -15.80 0.44 11.85
CA ASP A 409 -15.32 -0.15 10.60
C ASP A 409 -13.78 -0.28 10.62
N LEU A 410 -13.08 0.44 11.51
CA LEU A 410 -11.63 0.30 11.74
C LEU A 410 -11.30 -0.88 12.66
N ASN A 411 -12.30 -1.53 13.26
CA ASN A 411 -12.06 -2.67 14.15
C ASN A 411 -11.48 -3.83 13.35
N ALA A 412 -10.18 -4.05 13.55
CA ALA A 412 -9.48 -5.26 13.18
C ALA A 412 -9.02 -5.99 14.45
N ASP A 413 -8.46 -7.19 14.30
CA ASP A 413 -7.72 -7.86 15.37
C ASP A 413 -6.48 -7.01 15.75
N GLY A 414 -6.66 -6.03 16.63
CA GLY A 414 -5.71 -4.95 16.88
C GLY A 414 -5.73 -4.45 18.33
N VAL A 415 -4.95 -3.40 18.59
CA VAL A 415 -4.74 -2.85 19.94
C VAL A 415 -5.86 -1.89 20.39
N PHE A 416 -6.67 -1.40 19.45
CA PHE A 416 -7.81 -0.53 19.69
C PHE A 416 -9.10 -1.26 19.31
N ASN A 417 -10.14 -1.07 20.12
CA ASN A 417 -11.49 -1.53 19.83
C ASN A 417 -12.46 -0.35 19.95
N PHE A 418 -13.03 0.08 18.83
CA PHE A 418 -14.00 1.17 18.74
C PHE A 418 -15.42 0.63 18.93
N THR A 419 -16.25 1.34 19.70
CA THR A 419 -17.66 0.98 19.91
C THR A 419 -18.63 2.09 19.50
N GLY A 420 -18.12 3.27 19.11
CA GLY A 420 -18.93 4.38 18.64
C GLY A 420 -18.08 5.51 18.06
N GLY A 421 -18.76 6.47 17.42
CA GLY A 421 -18.17 7.64 16.76
C GLY A 421 -18.00 7.48 15.25
N THR A 422 -17.77 8.61 14.58
CA THR A 422 -17.61 8.70 13.13
C THR A 422 -16.24 9.27 12.77
N ALA A 423 -15.78 8.98 11.55
CA ALA A 423 -14.65 9.64 10.96
C ALA A 423 -14.95 10.08 9.52
N LYS A 424 -14.47 11.27 9.19
CA LYS A 424 -14.54 11.84 7.84
C LYS A 424 -13.14 12.19 7.36
N ALA A 425 -12.77 11.71 6.19
CA ALA A 425 -11.48 12.00 5.56
C ALA A 425 -11.69 12.69 4.21
N ASN A 426 -10.93 13.75 3.95
CA ASN A 426 -10.85 14.43 2.66
C ASN A 426 -9.38 14.64 2.33
N LEU A 427 -8.80 13.76 1.51
CA LEU A 427 -7.36 13.66 1.31
C LEU A 427 -7.00 13.72 -0.17
N PHE A 428 -6.18 14.69 -0.54
CA PHE A 428 -5.42 14.68 -1.77
C PHE A 428 -4.13 13.89 -1.57
N TYR A 429 -3.93 12.87 -2.40
CA TYR A 429 -2.69 12.09 -2.40
C TYR A 429 -2.01 12.19 -3.76
N LYS A 430 -0.67 12.31 -3.74
CA LYS A 430 0.21 12.14 -4.89
C LYS A 430 1.44 11.35 -4.47
N GLY A 431 1.73 10.25 -5.16
CA GLY A 431 2.91 9.44 -4.84
C GLY A 431 3.16 8.29 -5.80
N GLY A 432 4.35 7.71 -5.71
CA GLY A 432 4.72 6.51 -6.46
C GLY A 432 3.94 5.28 -6.01
N ILE A 433 3.65 4.35 -6.94
CA ILE A 433 2.96 3.08 -6.64
C ILE A 433 3.84 1.83 -6.80
N THR A 434 5.10 2.00 -7.18
CA THR A 434 6.06 0.90 -7.34
C THR A 434 6.99 0.78 -6.14
N ALA A 435 7.47 -0.43 -5.85
CA ALA A 435 8.45 -0.64 -4.80
C ALA A 435 9.80 0.00 -5.21
N GLY A 436 10.40 0.79 -4.32
CA GLY A 436 11.67 1.48 -4.59
C GLY A 436 11.54 2.79 -5.37
N ASP A 437 10.32 3.31 -5.53
CA ASP A 437 10.09 4.60 -6.17
C ASP A 437 10.74 5.75 -5.38
N THR A 438 11.20 6.77 -6.11
CA THR A 438 11.81 8.00 -5.56
C THR A 438 10.82 9.17 -5.51
N ILE A 439 9.61 9.01 -6.07
CA ILE A 439 8.55 10.01 -5.98
C ILE A 439 8.17 10.19 -4.51
N LYS A 440 8.52 11.36 -3.96
CA LYS A 440 8.18 11.76 -2.60
C LYS A 440 6.66 11.77 -2.42
N PRO A 441 6.11 11.01 -1.46
CA PRO A 441 4.69 11.04 -1.16
C PRO A 441 4.26 12.44 -0.70
N PHE A 442 3.13 12.90 -1.22
CA PHE A 442 2.50 14.15 -0.84
C PHE A 442 1.06 13.85 -0.44
N LEU A 443 0.70 14.22 0.79
CA LEU A 443 -0.62 14.02 1.36
C LEU A 443 -1.13 15.34 1.92
N LYS A 444 -2.28 15.80 1.45
CA LYS A 444 -2.89 17.07 1.89
C LYS A 444 -4.38 16.91 2.17
N GLY A 445 -4.87 17.55 3.23
CA GLY A 445 -6.29 17.56 3.61
C GLY A 445 -6.51 17.03 5.02
N THR A 446 -7.75 16.78 5.38
CA THR A 446 -8.13 16.54 6.78
C THR A 446 -8.72 15.17 7.03
N VAL A 447 -8.48 14.65 8.24
CA VAL A 447 -9.23 13.54 8.83
C VAL A 447 -9.82 14.02 10.15
N GLU A 448 -11.14 14.00 10.27
CA GLU A 448 -11.88 14.42 11.45
C GLU A 448 -12.50 13.20 12.12
N VAL A 449 -12.31 13.08 13.42
CA VAL A 449 -12.91 12.06 14.28
C VAL A 449 -13.87 12.76 15.22
N LEU A 450 -15.12 12.30 15.29
CA LEU A 450 -16.17 12.90 16.09
C LEU A 450 -16.80 11.86 17.04
N HIS A 451 -16.90 12.22 18.31
CA HIS A 451 -17.54 11.43 19.38
C HIS A 451 -17.07 9.97 19.44
N GLY A 452 -15.77 9.74 19.22
CA GLY A 452 -15.18 8.42 19.27
C GLY A 452 -15.30 7.77 20.65
N VAL A 453 -15.62 6.48 20.67
CA VAL A 453 -15.59 5.65 21.88
C VAL A 453 -14.68 4.46 21.58
N LEU A 454 -13.59 4.33 22.32
CA LEU A 454 -12.58 3.32 22.07
C LEU A 454 -11.96 2.75 23.35
N ALA A 455 -11.63 1.46 23.30
CA ALA A 455 -10.87 0.77 24.31
C ALA A 455 -9.46 0.49 23.78
N TYR A 456 -8.42 0.90 24.53
CA TYR A 456 -7.05 0.47 24.31
C TYR A 456 -6.80 -0.82 25.08
N ILE A 457 -6.91 -1.95 24.37
CA ILE A 457 -6.97 -3.30 24.92
C ILE A 457 -5.71 -3.68 25.73
N PRO A 458 -4.47 -3.42 25.25
CA PRO A 458 -3.25 -3.81 25.97
C PRO A 458 -3.12 -3.24 27.39
N ARG A 459 -3.85 -2.15 27.69
CA ARG A 459 -3.80 -1.47 29.00
C ARG A 459 -5.18 -1.34 29.66
N ASN A 460 -6.21 -1.98 29.10
CA ASN A 460 -7.60 -1.92 29.56
C ASN A 460 -8.08 -0.48 29.85
N LEU A 461 -7.75 0.45 28.94
CA LEU A 461 -8.17 1.85 29.07
C LEU A 461 -9.37 2.12 28.19
N GLN A 462 -10.34 2.82 28.74
CA GLN A 462 -11.54 3.22 28.03
C GLN A 462 -11.50 4.73 27.84
N PHE A 463 -11.76 5.16 26.61
CA PHE A 463 -11.89 6.55 26.25
C PHE A 463 -13.26 6.80 25.62
N THR A 464 -13.87 7.90 26.01
CA THR A 464 -15.16 8.38 25.52
C THR A 464 -15.01 9.80 24.98
N ASP A 465 -15.98 10.22 24.16
CA ASP A 465 -16.05 11.55 23.54
C ASP A 465 -14.71 12.00 22.92
N CYS A 466 -14.10 11.07 22.18
CA CYS A 466 -12.84 11.31 21.49
C CYS A 466 -13.10 12.12 20.22
N ASN A 467 -12.59 13.35 20.20
CA ASN A 467 -12.66 14.23 19.04
C ASN A 467 -11.23 14.55 18.60
N ALA A 468 -10.97 14.63 17.31
CA ALA A 468 -9.65 14.97 16.78
C ALA A 468 -9.76 15.46 15.33
N LYS A 469 -8.92 16.43 14.95
CA LYS A 469 -8.70 16.81 13.55
C LYS A 469 -7.23 16.60 13.20
N LEU A 470 -6.97 15.76 12.22
CA LEU A 470 -5.65 15.53 11.64
C LEU A 470 -5.57 16.34 10.33
N ASP A 471 -4.71 17.34 10.28
CA ASP A 471 -4.52 18.21 9.12
C ASP A 471 -3.17 17.92 8.46
N PHE A 472 -3.21 17.30 7.29
CA PHE A 472 -2.04 17.03 6.46
C PHE A 472 -1.80 18.21 5.53
N THR A 473 -0.61 18.80 5.56
CA THR A 473 -0.28 20.01 4.78
C THR A 473 0.59 19.72 3.56
N GLY A 474 0.85 18.43 3.27
CA GLY A 474 1.71 17.96 2.19
C GLY A 474 2.92 17.19 2.71
N GLN A 475 3.67 17.82 3.62
CA GLN A 475 4.86 17.23 4.27
C GLN A 475 4.64 16.99 5.75
N ASP A 476 3.87 17.85 6.42
CA ASP A 476 3.67 17.84 7.87
C ASP A 476 2.24 17.40 8.23
N LEU A 477 2.09 16.89 9.44
CA LEU A 477 0.81 16.60 10.08
C LEU A 477 0.65 17.50 11.31
N TYR A 478 -0.46 18.24 11.35
CA TYR A 478 -0.93 18.93 12.54
C TYR A 478 -2.14 18.20 13.13
N MET A 479 -2.18 18.08 14.44
CA MET A 479 -3.26 17.42 15.16
C MET A 479 -3.92 18.45 16.06
N GLU A 480 -5.15 18.82 15.72
CA GLU A 480 -5.87 19.96 16.29
C GLU A 480 -7.12 19.49 17.02
N ASN A 481 -7.56 20.29 17.99
CA ASN A 481 -8.82 20.10 18.70
C ASN A 481 -9.00 18.69 19.27
N ILE A 482 -7.91 18.06 19.73
CA ILE A 482 -8.02 16.73 20.29
C ILE A 482 -8.66 16.85 21.68
N SER A 483 -9.78 16.19 21.88
CA SER A 483 -10.45 16.06 23.18
C SER A 483 -10.63 14.58 23.48
N VAL A 484 -10.21 14.14 24.66
CA VAL A 484 -10.34 12.75 25.11
C VAL A 484 -10.82 12.74 26.56
N GLN A 485 -11.79 11.89 26.86
CA GLN A 485 -12.32 11.72 28.20
C GLN A 485 -12.12 10.28 28.71
N THR A 486 -11.69 10.15 29.97
CA THR A 486 -11.70 8.90 30.74
C THR A 486 -12.78 8.98 31.84
N ALA A 487 -12.81 8.01 32.76
CA ALA A 487 -13.80 8.02 33.84
C ALA A 487 -13.64 9.23 34.78
N LYS A 488 -12.40 9.71 34.99
CA LYS A 488 -12.10 10.80 35.93
C LYS A 488 -11.29 11.95 35.35
N SER A 489 -10.82 11.84 34.11
CA SER A 489 -9.95 12.85 33.48
C SER A 489 -10.52 13.35 32.16
N LYS A 490 -10.23 14.61 31.84
CA LYS A 490 -10.52 15.21 30.52
C LYS A 490 -9.26 15.87 29.97
N LEU A 491 -8.83 15.46 28.78
CA LEU A 491 -7.60 15.89 28.15
C LEU A 491 -7.93 16.67 26.89
N PHE A 492 -7.34 17.84 26.74
CA PHE A 492 -7.31 18.64 25.52
C PHE A 492 -5.89 18.63 24.99
N MET A 493 -5.71 18.31 23.72
CA MET A 493 -4.38 18.14 23.15
C MET A 493 -4.27 18.76 21.77
N GLU A 494 -3.09 19.27 21.49
CA GLU A 494 -2.66 19.72 20.17
C GLU A 494 -1.29 19.12 19.88
N GLY A 495 -1.00 18.79 18.64
CA GLY A 495 0.33 18.31 18.30
C GLY A 495 0.72 18.53 16.85
N SER A 496 1.99 18.25 16.58
CA SER A 496 2.53 18.33 15.22
C SER A 496 3.63 17.29 15.00
N VAL A 497 3.72 16.83 13.76
CA VAL A 497 4.78 15.97 13.25
C VAL A 497 5.26 16.55 11.93
N LEU A 498 6.48 17.06 11.93
CA LEU A 498 7.09 17.59 10.71
C LEU A 498 7.61 16.45 9.84
N ASN A 499 7.50 16.61 8.52
CA ASN A 499 8.03 15.70 7.51
C ASN A 499 7.52 14.25 7.63
N ILE A 500 6.28 14.07 8.05
CA ILE A 500 5.66 12.75 8.28
C ILE A 500 5.62 11.91 7.01
N THR A 501 5.33 12.51 5.84
CA THR A 501 5.15 11.75 4.59
C THR A 501 6.44 11.10 4.09
N ASN A 502 7.60 11.70 4.41
CA ASN A 502 8.90 11.14 4.06
C ASN A 502 9.39 10.15 5.12
N LEU A 503 9.20 10.45 6.40
CA LEU A 503 9.86 9.71 7.49
C LEU A 503 9.02 8.53 8.03
N PHE A 504 7.69 8.55 7.90
CA PHE A 504 6.80 7.54 8.48
C PHE A 504 7.17 6.10 8.07
N PHE A 505 7.56 5.90 6.81
CA PHE A 505 7.96 4.57 6.31
C PHE A 505 9.48 4.34 6.27
N SER A 506 10.31 5.39 6.16
CA SER A 506 11.75 5.22 5.90
C SER A 506 12.65 5.36 7.14
N ALA A 507 12.29 6.24 8.07
CA ALA A 507 13.13 6.59 9.21
C ALA A 507 12.28 7.15 10.38
N PRO A 508 11.37 6.34 10.95
CA PRO A 508 10.46 6.77 12.00
C PRO A 508 11.17 7.28 13.27
N GLU A 509 12.40 6.83 13.53
CA GLU A 509 13.24 7.29 14.64
C GLU A 509 13.67 8.77 14.53
N LYS A 510 13.58 9.35 13.34
CA LYS A 510 13.87 10.78 13.10
C LYS A 510 12.66 11.68 13.29
N LEU A 511 11.47 11.11 13.47
CA LEU A 511 10.25 11.88 13.71
C LEU A 511 10.31 12.56 15.08
N GLN A 512 9.91 13.83 15.10
CA GLN A 512 9.73 14.63 16.30
C GLN A 512 8.25 14.95 16.45
N LEU A 513 7.65 14.40 17.50
CA LEU A 513 6.26 14.57 17.84
C LEU A 513 6.16 15.63 18.95
N ALA A 514 5.69 16.82 18.62
CA ALA A 514 5.47 17.87 19.61
C ALA A 514 4.00 17.86 20.05
N TRP A 515 3.74 17.84 21.36
CA TRP A 515 2.41 17.87 21.95
C TRP A 515 2.28 18.99 22.98
N LYS A 516 1.12 19.61 22.98
CA LYS A 516 0.60 20.43 24.07
C LYS A 516 -0.58 19.70 24.69
N VAL A 517 -0.56 19.52 25.99
CA VAL A 517 -1.60 18.80 26.74
C VAL A 517 -2.13 19.72 27.82
N HIS A 518 -3.43 19.95 27.81
CA HIS A 518 -4.16 20.71 28.82
C HIS A 518 -5.22 19.83 29.49
N SER A 519 -5.38 19.96 30.81
CA SER A 519 -6.41 19.21 31.52
C SER A 519 -6.90 19.95 32.77
N PRO A 520 -8.22 20.15 32.94
CA PRO A 520 -8.77 20.66 34.19
C PRO A 520 -8.55 19.71 35.37
N ILE A 521 -8.56 18.40 35.10
CA ILE A 521 -8.30 17.38 36.11
C ILE A 521 -7.70 16.14 35.45
N LEU A 522 -6.56 15.71 35.97
CA LEU A 522 -5.87 14.50 35.58
C LEU A 522 -5.70 13.56 36.78
N ASP A 523 -6.36 12.41 36.75
CA ASP A 523 -6.16 11.33 37.72
C ASP A 523 -5.15 10.31 37.13
N LEU A 524 -3.88 10.43 37.52
CA LEU A 524 -2.82 9.51 37.09
C LEU A 524 -3.03 8.07 37.57
N ASN A 525 -3.93 7.83 38.53
CA ASN A 525 -4.26 6.46 38.93
C ASN A 525 -4.94 5.68 37.79
N GLU A 526 -5.64 6.36 36.88
CA GLU A 526 -6.26 5.74 35.69
C GLU A 526 -5.20 5.26 34.68
N PHE A 527 -4.04 5.92 34.64
CA PHE A 527 -2.99 5.66 33.66
C PHE A 527 -1.89 4.73 34.17
N ARG A 528 -2.06 4.07 35.33
CA ARG A 528 -1.06 3.14 35.89
C ARG A 528 -0.70 1.99 34.95
N GLY A 529 -1.65 1.57 34.11
CA GLY A 529 -1.40 0.60 33.04
C GLY A 529 -0.32 1.04 32.06
N PHE A 530 -0.03 2.34 31.94
CA PHE A 530 1.02 2.87 31.06
C PHE A 530 2.45 2.50 31.49
N LEU A 531 2.63 2.15 32.76
CA LEU A 531 3.94 1.84 33.32
C LEU A 531 4.28 0.35 33.14
N ALA A 532 3.29 -0.54 33.15
CA ALA A 532 3.48 -1.99 33.01
C ALA A 532 3.97 -2.40 31.61
N GLN A 533 4.76 -3.49 31.55
CA GLN A 533 5.15 -4.14 30.29
C GLN A 533 3.91 -4.42 29.42
N ARG A 534 3.99 -4.04 28.15
CA ARG A 534 2.91 -4.18 27.17
C ARG A 534 2.56 -5.67 27.02
N GLY A 535 1.35 -6.08 27.40
CA GLY A 535 0.86 -7.43 27.16
C GLY A 535 0.81 -7.74 25.67
N LYS A 536 1.34 -8.90 25.24
CA LYS A 536 1.26 -9.33 23.84
C LYS A 536 -0.19 -9.66 23.49
N VAL A 537 -0.79 -8.90 22.57
CA VAL A 537 -2.07 -9.27 21.96
C VAL A 537 -1.83 -10.48 21.06
N VAL A 538 -2.49 -11.60 21.36
CA VAL A 538 -2.44 -12.81 20.54
C VAL A 538 -3.28 -12.55 19.29
N GLN A 539 -2.63 -12.41 18.13
CA GLN A 539 -3.31 -12.20 16.85
C GLN A 539 -3.96 -13.50 16.35
N SER A 540 -5.25 -13.44 15.99
CA SER A 540 -5.97 -14.54 15.36
C SER A 540 -5.75 -14.54 13.83
N LYS A 541 -5.64 -15.74 13.23
CA LYS A 541 -5.23 -15.96 11.83
C LYS A 541 -6.39 -15.86 10.81
N ALA A 542 -7.05 -14.71 10.68
CA ALA A 542 -8.01 -14.49 9.58
C ALA A 542 -7.33 -13.88 8.34
N ALA A 543 -7.47 -14.53 7.17
CA ALA A 543 -6.66 -14.29 5.98
C ALA A 543 -6.90 -12.94 5.25
N ALA A 544 -8.09 -12.35 5.35
CA ALA A 544 -8.42 -11.08 4.70
C ALA A 544 -7.82 -9.84 5.41
N ARG A 545 -7.41 -9.97 6.68
CA ARG A 545 -6.90 -8.84 7.50
C ARG A 545 -5.38 -8.65 7.47
N LYS A 546 -4.65 -9.44 6.67
CA LYS A 546 -3.17 -9.45 6.62
C LYS A 546 -2.49 -8.18 6.07
N LYS A 547 -3.23 -7.20 5.53
CA LYS A 547 -2.66 -5.97 4.94
C LYS A 547 -2.95 -4.71 5.76
N MET A 548 -4.13 -4.59 6.39
CA MET A 548 -4.38 -3.57 7.42
C MET A 548 -3.35 -3.68 8.56
N THR A 549 -2.91 -4.90 8.87
CA THR A 549 -1.79 -5.15 9.78
C THR A 549 -0.49 -4.45 9.38
N ARG A 550 -0.19 -4.19 8.10
CA ARG A 550 1.05 -3.49 7.72
C ARG A 550 1.03 -2.02 8.15
N ILE A 551 -0.08 -1.31 7.92
CA ILE A 551 -0.23 0.10 8.30
C ILE A 551 -0.29 0.20 9.83
N THR A 552 -1.05 -0.68 10.50
CA THR A 552 -1.13 -0.67 11.97
C THR A 552 0.18 -1.09 12.63
N ASN A 553 0.91 -2.06 12.06
CA ASN A 553 2.27 -2.40 12.51
C ASN A 553 3.23 -1.24 12.27
N GLN A 554 3.15 -0.53 11.15
CA GLN A 554 4.01 0.62 10.88
C GLN A 554 3.72 1.77 11.86
N LEU A 555 2.45 2.03 12.17
CA LEU A 555 2.08 2.98 13.21
C LEU A 555 2.67 2.58 14.56
N ASP A 556 2.66 1.28 14.89
CA ASP A 556 3.28 0.79 16.12
C ASP A 556 4.81 1.01 16.14
N VAL A 557 5.50 0.70 15.03
CA VAL A 557 6.93 0.99 14.87
C VAL A 557 7.20 2.49 15.02
N MET A 558 6.38 3.34 14.41
CA MET A 558 6.49 4.79 14.49
C MET A 558 6.35 5.29 15.93
N LEU A 559 5.27 4.89 16.62
CA LEU A 559 5.00 5.30 18.01
C LEU A 559 6.10 4.84 18.98
N ASN A 560 6.68 3.67 18.76
CA ASN A 560 7.76 3.15 19.60
C ASN A 560 9.13 3.80 19.29
N SER A 561 9.31 4.38 18.10
CA SER A 561 10.63 4.87 17.66
C SER A 561 10.75 6.39 17.65
N CYS A 562 9.64 7.12 17.52
CA CYS A 562 9.68 8.58 17.44
C CYS A 562 10.08 9.21 18.77
N ASN A 563 10.68 10.40 18.69
CA ASN A 563 10.94 11.23 19.86
C ASN A 563 9.72 12.12 20.12
N VAL A 564 9.37 12.30 21.40
CA VAL A 564 8.17 13.05 21.81
C VAL A 564 8.55 14.19 22.73
N ASN A 565 8.09 15.40 22.43
CA ASN A 565 8.18 16.54 23.33
C ASN A 565 6.78 16.90 23.82
N LEU A 566 6.57 16.84 25.13
CA LEU A 566 5.30 17.14 25.79
C LEU A 566 5.43 18.46 26.57
N ASN A 567 4.56 19.42 26.25
CA ASN A 567 4.28 20.57 27.09
C ASN A 567 2.93 20.36 27.77
N VAL A 568 2.91 20.31 29.10
CA VAL A 568 1.74 19.87 29.87
C VAL A 568 1.32 20.98 30.83
N ALA A 569 0.03 21.30 30.84
CA ALA A 569 -0.60 22.25 31.75
C ALA A 569 -1.84 21.61 32.39
N LEU A 570 -1.83 21.44 33.72
CA LEU A 570 -2.93 20.81 34.45
C LEU A 570 -3.41 21.72 35.58
N ASP A 571 -4.72 21.94 35.67
CA ASP A 571 -5.28 22.72 36.78
C ASP A 571 -5.21 21.92 38.09
N LYS A 572 -5.49 20.61 38.01
CA LYS A 572 -5.42 19.67 39.14
C LYS A 572 -4.86 18.31 38.72
N LEU A 573 -3.89 17.83 39.47
CA LEU A 573 -3.28 16.50 39.34
C LEU A 573 -3.59 15.66 40.57
N ILE A 574 -3.97 14.41 40.38
CA ILE A 574 -4.23 13.45 41.45
C ILE A 574 -3.42 12.18 41.18
N TYR A 575 -2.65 11.74 42.19
CA TYR A 575 -1.98 10.45 42.19
C TYR A 575 -1.95 9.88 43.61
N GLN A 576 -2.64 8.78 43.85
CA GLN A 576 -2.85 8.25 45.21
C GLN A 576 -3.32 9.34 46.21
N ARG A 577 -2.54 9.62 47.26
CA ARG A 577 -2.79 10.70 48.23
C ARG A 577 -2.18 12.04 47.82
N PHE A 578 -1.30 12.05 46.81
CA PHE A 578 -0.69 13.26 46.30
C PHE A 578 -1.68 14.00 45.41
N THR A 579 -1.87 15.28 45.72
CA THR A 579 -2.67 16.20 44.91
C THR A 579 -1.87 17.46 44.66
N ALA A 580 -1.86 17.91 43.41
CA ALA A 580 -1.19 19.14 43.02
C ALA A 580 -2.11 20.01 42.19
N GLN A 581 -1.83 21.31 42.18
CA GLN A 581 -2.55 22.30 41.38
C GLN A 581 -1.57 23.07 40.50
N GLN A 582 -2.07 23.68 39.43
CA GLN A 582 -1.28 24.54 38.54
C GLN A 582 0.01 23.86 38.05
N VAL A 583 -0.10 22.59 37.63
CA VAL A 583 1.04 21.80 37.19
C VAL A 583 1.44 22.26 35.79
N ARG A 584 2.70 22.65 35.62
CA ARG A 584 3.33 22.91 34.33
C ARG A 584 4.53 21.98 34.17
N ALA A 585 4.61 21.25 33.06
CA ALA A 585 5.69 20.31 32.82
C ALA A 585 6.15 20.33 31.36
N ASP A 586 7.47 20.34 31.17
CA ASP A 586 8.14 20.14 29.90
C ASP A 586 8.92 18.82 29.95
N ILE A 587 8.51 17.85 29.14
CA ILE A 587 9.01 16.48 29.16
C ILE A 587 9.47 16.08 27.75
N SER A 588 10.65 15.50 27.63
CA SER A 588 11.14 14.92 26.38
C SER A 588 11.31 13.41 26.52
N LEU A 589 10.73 12.64 25.62
CA LEU A 589 10.80 11.19 25.57
C LEU A 589 11.57 10.77 24.32
N THR A 590 12.47 9.82 24.51
CA THR A 590 13.19 9.11 23.46
C THR A 590 12.98 7.60 23.67
N GLN A 591 13.60 6.75 22.86
CA GLN A 591 13.50 5.29 23.03
C GLN A 591 14.03 4.79 24.39
N THR A 592 14.97 5.51 25.01
CA THR A 592 15.68 5.06 26.23
C THR A 592 15.56 6.01 27.41
N ASP A 593 15.25 7.28 27.16
CA ASP A 593 15.29 8.34 28.16
C ASP A 593 13.96 9.10 28.25
N ILE A 594 13.48 9.30 29.46
CA ILE A 594 12.50 10.32 29.81
C ILE A 594 13.24 11.45 30.51
N ARG A 595 13.28 12.63 29.89
CA ARG A 595 13.85 13.84 30.46
C ARG A 595 12.73 14.72 30.98
N LEU A 596 12.78 15.03 32.27
CA LEU A 596 11.92 15.98 32.96
C LEU A 596 12.67 17.32 32.91
N ASN A 597 12.51 18.07 31.82
CA ASN A 597 13.28 19.30 31.59
C ASN A 597 12.95 20.33 32.68
N GLN A 598 11.66 20.51 32.94
CA GLN A 598 11.17 21.36 34.01
C GLN A 598 9.75 20.95 34.41
N ILE A 599 9.50 20.78 35.70
CA ILE A 599 8.17 20.57 36.26
C ILE A 599 7.99 21.56 37.40
N ALA A 600 6.88 22.29 37.41
CA ALA A 600 6.50 23.22 38.47
C ALA A 600 5.06 22.93 38.88
N LEU A 601 4.79 22.87 40.19
CA LEU A 601 3.47 22.60 40.72
C LEU A 601 3.24 23.25 42.08
N SER A 602 1.98 23.45 42.44
CA SER A 602 1.53 23.89 43.75
C SER A 602 1.04 22.70 44.56
N HIS A 603 1.56 22.52 45.77
CA HIS A 603 1.19 21.42 46.66
C HIS A 603 1.23 21.88 48.12
N ALA A 604 0.22 21.50 48.90
CA ALA A 604 0.20 21.72 50.35
C ALA A 604 0.56 23.16 50.78
N GLY A 605 -0.05 24.14 50.11
CA GLY A 605 0.13 25.58 50.38
C GLY A 605 1.43 26.20 49.83
N GLY A 606 2.36 25.39 49.31
CA GLY A 606 3.64 25.84 48.76
C GLY A 606 3.83 25.46 47.29
N THR A 607 5.07 25.57 46.83
CA THR A 607 5.45 25.24 45.45
C THR A 607 6.56 24.18 45.41
N ILE A 608 6.55 23.35 44.39
CA ILE A 608 7.57 22.35 44.13
C ILE A 608 8.02 22.50 42.68
N GLN A 609 9.34 22.62 42.48
CA GLN A 609 9.97 22.56 41.17
C GLN A 609 10.85 21.32 41.09
N LEU A 610 10.83 20.65 39.95
CA LEU A 610 11.57 19.40 39.72
C LEU A 610 12.14 19.38 38.31
N SER A 611 13.37 18.88 38.19
CA SER A 611 13.99 18.49 36.93
C SER A 611 14.71 17.15 37.11
N GLY A 612 14.93 16.42 36.03
CA GLY A 612 15.62 15.13 36.14
C GLY A 612 15.54 14.29 34.89
N ASN A 613 16.01 13.05 35.02
CA ASN A 613 15.96 12.07 33.95
C ASN A 613 15.67 10.68 34.51
N VAL A 614 14.98 9.87 33.69
CA VAL A 614 14.72 8.46 33.93
C VAL A 614 15.27 7.67 32.74
N LEU A 615 16.23 6.80 33.01
CA LEU A 615 16.78 5.85 32.05
C LEU A 615 15.98 4.55 32.11
N GLN A 616 15.36 4.19 31.00
CA GLN A 616 14.48 3.03 30.90
C GLN A 616 15.25 1.77 30.49
N ASN A 617 15.48 0.86 31.44
CA ASN A 617 16.19 -0.41 31.20
C ASN A 617 15.27 -1.62 31.49
N GLY A 618 14.10 -1.65 30.86
CA GLY A 618 13.11 -2.72 31.04
C GLY A 618 12.45 -2.67 32.42
N ASN A 619 12.69 -3.69 33.25
CA ASN A 619 12.05 -3.79 34.58
C ASN A 619 12.67 -2.85 35.63
N ASN A 620 13.84 -2.29 35.35
CA ASN A 620 14.54 -1.33 36.21
C ASN A 620 14.69 0.01 35.50
N ASN A 621 14.08 1.05 36.04
CA ASN A 621 14.19 2.40 35.50
C ASN A 621 14.99 3.26 36.48
N ARG A 622 16.22 3.61 36.13
CA ARG A 622 17.08 4.42 37.00
C ARG A 622 16.70 5.87 36.84
N PHE A 623 16.48 6.58 37.94
CA PHE A 623 16.15 8.00 37.91
C PHE A 623 17.18 8.84 38.66
N LYS A 624 17.33 10.09 38.24
CA LYS A 624 17.98 11.16 38.99
C LYS A 624 17.10 12.39 38.89
N VAL A 625 16.74 12.95 40.04
CA VAL A 625 15.85 14.10 40.16
C VAL A 625 16.45 15.13 41.10
N ASN A 626 16.33 16.38 40.70
CA ASN A 626 16.62 17.54 41.52
C ASN A 626 15.29 18.22 41.82
N THR A 627 15.01 18.45 43.10
CA THR A 627 13.75 19.00 43.58
C THR A 627 14.01 20.21 44.46
N ASP A 628 13.29 21.30 44.21
CA ASP A 628 13.23 22.50 45.03
C ASP A 628 11.82 22.64 45.60
N ILE A 629 11.69 22.55 46.91
CA ILE A 629 10.44 22.62 47.68
C ILE A 629 10.45 23.94 48.43
N ASN A 630 9.41 24.76 48.26
CA ASN A 630 9.31 26.08 48.88
C ASN A 630 7.99 26.22 49.64
N ASN A 631 8.09 26.48 50.94
CA ASN A 631 6.98 26.83 51.84
C ASN A 631 5.82 25.82 51.86
N VAL A 632 6.13 24.53 51.88
CA VAL A 632 5.13 23.45 51.89
C VAL A 632 4.76 23.06 53.32
N HIS A 633 3.47 22.89 53.61
CA HIS A 633 3.00 22.31 54.86
C HIS A 633 3.48 20.86 55.01
N VAL A 634 4.37 20.63 55.97
CA VAL A 634 5.12 19.36 56.08
C VAL A 634 4.21 18.19 56.40
N ASP A 635 3.13 18.40 57.16
CA ASP A 635 2.15 17.38 57.49
C ASP A 635 1.39 16.87 56.26
N GLN A 636 0.98 17.78 55.39
CA GLN A 636 0.28 17.46 54.16
C GLN A 636 1.21 16.79 53.16
N LEU A 637 2.48 17.22 53.10
CA LEU A 637 3.51 16.57 52.31
C LEU A 637 3.75 15.12 52.77
N PHE A 638 3.93 14.91 54.08
CA PHE A 638 4.07 13.57 54.65
C PHE A 638 2.86 12.71 54.31
N TYR A 639 1.64 13.24 54.50
CA TYR A 639 0.42 12.50 54.16
C TYR A 639 0.36 12.09 52.67
N ALA A 640 0.71 13.02 51.78
CA ALA A 640 0.71 12.82 50.33
C ALA A 640 1.67 11.72 49.87
N PHE A 641 2.82 11.57 50.55
CA PHE A 641 3.85 10.57 50.26
C PHE A 641 3.81 9.37 51.22
N ASN A 642 2.66 9.11 51.86
CA ASN A 642 2.46 8.00 52.80
C ASN A 642 3.55 7.94 53.90
N ASP A 643 3.78 9.10 54.50
CA ASP A 643 4.74 9.38 55.57
C ASP A 643 6.18 8.96 55.22
N PHE A 644 6.50 8.85 53.92
CA PHE A 644 7.78 8.33 53.41
C PHE A 644 8.13 6.92 53.96
N GLY A 645 7.14 6.16 54.43
CA GLY A 645 7.33 4.87 55.10
C GLY A 645 7.74 4.96 56.58
N MET A 646 7.85 6.16 57.14
CA MET A 646 8.25 6.37 58.55
C MET A 646 7.08 6.06 59.49
N GLN A 647 7.35 5.36 60.59
CA GLN A 647 6.35 5.03 61.61
C GLN A 647 6.32 6.05 62.76
N THR A 648 7.50 6.50 63.20
CA THR A 648 7.66 7.37 64.37
C THR A 648 7.30 8.83 64.07
N LEU A 649 7.78 9.39 62.96
CA LEU A 649 7.44 10.73 62.50
C LEU A 649 6.51 10.61 61.30
N ASN A 650 5.32 11.17 61.40
CA ASN A 650 4.26 11.05 60.40
C ASN A 650 3.39 12.32 60.34
N SER A 651 2.50 12.37 59.36
CA SER A 651 1.58 13.47 59.10
C SER A 651 0.64 13.84 60.26
N LYS A 652 0.47 12.98 61.28
CA LYS A 652 -0.35 13.29 62.46
C LYS A 652 0.43 14.03 63.54
N ASN A 653 1.74 13.81 63.63
CA ASN A 653 2.56 14.31 64.72
C ASN A 653 3.60 15.35 64.31
N LEU A 654 3.83 15.57 63.01
CA LEU A 654 4.73 16.61 62.52
C LEU A 654 3.93 17.79 61.96
N ARG A 655 4.26 19.02 62.35
CA ARG A 655 3.68 20.26 61.82
C ARG A 655 4.79 21.25 61.47
N GLY A 656 4.49 22.20 60.58
CA GLY A 656 5.38 23.29 60.20
C GLY A 656 5.44 23.54 58.70
N ILE A 657 6.32 24.46 58.30
CA ILE A 657 6.52 24.90 56.92
C ILE A 657 7.92 24.48 56.47
N LEU A 658 7.98 23.56 55.51
CA LEU A 658 9.21 23.00 54.96
C LEU A 658 9.63 23.73 53.69
N SER A 659 10.91 24.08 53.60
CA SER A 659 11.59 24.34 52.33
C SER A 659 12.80 23.42 52.22
N ALA A 660 13.05 22.84 51.04
CA ALA A 660 14.10 21.84 50.87
C ALA A 660 14.64 21.80 49.44
N LYS A 661 15.94 21.53 49.31
CA LYS A 661 16.59 21.18 48.05
C LYS A 661 17.11 19.76 48.13
N ALA A 662 16.59 18.89 47.27
CA ALA A 662 16.92 17.47 47.26
C ALA A 662 17.49 17.05 45.91
N ASN A 663 18.62 16.35 45.91
CA ASN A 663 19.20 15.69 44.75
C ASN A 663 19.16 14.19 45.01
N ILE A 664 18.16 13.51 44.44
CA ILE A 664 17.86 12.10 44.71
C ILE A 664 18.04 11.29 43.45
N SER A 665 18.68 10.14 43.59
CA SER A 665 18.77 9.12 42.58
C SER A 665 18.23 7.81 43.11
N GLY A 666 17.76 6.94 42.23
CA GLY A 666 17.36 5.60 42.62
C GLY A 666 16.79 4.82 41.46
N ASN A 667 15.96 3.83 41.78
CA ASN A 667 15.37 2.96 40.78
C ASN A 667 13.87 2.81 41.03
N ILE A 668 13.09 2.88 39.94
CA ILE A 668 11.64 2.67 39.95
C ILE A 668 11.31 1.47 39.06
N PHE A 669 10.47 0.57 39.55
CA PHE A 669 9.97 -0.56 38.77
C PHE A 669 8.96 -0.12 37.72
N ASP A 670 8.70 -0.99 36.75
CA ASP A 670 7.67 -0.80 35.73
C ASP A 670 6.26 -0.63 36.30
N ASN A 671 5.98 -1.07 37.53
CA ASN A 671 4.69 -0.81 38.19
C ASN A 671 4.58 0.57 38.87
N GLY A 672 5.62 1.42 38.75
CA GLY A 672 5.69 2.74 39.35
C GLY A 672 6.07 2.76 40.84
N LYS A 673 6.46 1.62 41.43
CA LYS A 673 6.97 1.58 42.82
C LYS A 673 8.47 1.81 42.83
N VAL A 674 8.94 2.63 43.77
CA VAL A 674 10.36 2.78 44.06
C VAL A 674 10.92 1.43 44.54
N ALA A 675 12.05 1.01 43.98
CA ALA A 675 12.69 -0.23 44.37
C ALA A 675 13.22 -0.11 45.82
N PRO A 676 12.98 -1.10 46.68
CA PRO A 676 13.47 -1.07 48.07
C PRO A 676 14.97 -0.81 48.13
N LYS A 677 15.40 0.02 49.09
CA LYS A 677 16.80 0.35 49.36
C LYS A 677 17.58 0.92 48.15
N SER A 678 16.87 1.49 47.17
CA SER A 678 17.49 2.04 45.95
C SER A 678 17.76 3.53 45.99
N LEU A 679 17.30 4.25 47.03
CA LEU A 679 17.38 5.71 47.09
C LEU A 679 18.76 6.18 47.59
N TYR A 680 19.40 7.08 46.84
CA TYR A 680 20.67 7.70 47.22
C TYR A 680 20.63 9.19 46.91
N GLY A 681 21.16 10.02 47.80
CA GLY A 681 21.20 11.45 47.52
C GLY A 681 21.44 12.32 48.73
N THR A 682 21.24 13.61 48.55
CA THR A 682 21.37 14.63 49.60
C THR A 682 20.14 15.51 49.65
N MET A 683 19.73 15.93 50.84
CA MET A 683 18.62 16.85 51.05
C MET A 683 19.00 17.93 52.05
N GLY A 684 19.13 19.16 51.59
CA GLY A 684 19.20 20.33 52.46
C GLY A 684 17.79 20.81 52.77
N PHE A 685 17.45 21.00 54.05
CA PHE A 685 16.12 21.46 54.44
C PHE A 685 16.16 22.59 55.47
N GLU A 686 15.07 23.36 55.50
CA GLU A 686 14.72 24.35 56.50
C GLU A 686 13.26 24.13 56.90
N LEU A 687 13.01 23.83 58.17
CA LEU A 687 11.68 23.66 58.76
C LEU A 687 11.43 24.82 59.72
N ARG A 688 10.45 25.67 59.36
CA ARG A 688 10.03 26.84 60.14
C ARG A 688 8.72 26.54 60.84
N GLN A 689 8.52 27.16 62.00
CA GLN A 689 7.31 26.96 62.82
C GLN A 689 7.03 25.46 63.06
N GLY A 690 8.11 24.70 63.29
CA GLY A 690 8.03 23.26 63.44
C GLY A 690 7.34 22.88 64.75
N ALA A 691 6.54 21.81 64.75
CA ALA A 691 6.05 21.21 65.98
C ALA A 691 6.01 19.68 65.89
N LEU A 692 6.31 19.03 67.01
CA LEU A 692 6.07 17.62 67.27
C LEU A 692 4.90 17.51 68.24
N VAL A 693 3.83 16.84 67.82
CA VAL A 693 2.56 16.73 68.56
C VAL A 693 2.28 15.26 68.87
N HIS A 694 2.21 14.90 70.15
CA HIS A 694 1.95 13.55 70.63
C HIS A 694 2.88 12.48 70.05
N VAL A 695 4.19 12.72 70.13
CA VAL A 695 5.21 11.72 69.80
C VAL A 695 5.48 10.88 71.05
N SER A 696 4.91 9.67 71.10
CA SER A 696 4.91 8.81 72.30
C SER A 696 6.30 8.57 72.89
N GLN A 697 7.33 8.38 72.05
CA GLN A 697 8.70 8.16 72.51
C GLN A 697 9.26 9.37 73.28
N LEU A 698 8.86 10.60 72.91
CA LEU A 698 9.28 11.82 73.61
C LEU A 698 8.46 12.05 74.89
N GLU A 699 7.17 11.69 74.88
CA GLU A 699 6.32 11.74 76.07
C GLU A 699 6.80 10.74 77.14
N ASP A 700 7.17 9.51 76.74
CA ASP A 700 7.72 8.48 77.63
C ASP A 700 9.00 8.98 78.33
N ILE A 701 9.91 9.61 77.58
CA ILE A 701 11.11 10.25 78.15
C ILE A 701 10.74 11.41 79.07
N GLY A 702 9.74 12.21 78.66
CA GLY A 702 9.16 13.28 79.46
C GLY A 702 8.75 12.82 80.86
N ASN A 703 8.00 11.73 80.92
CA ASN A 703 7.48 11.16 82.16
C ASN A 703 8.59 10.62 83.09
N ILE A 704 9.72 10.21 82.52
CA ILE A 704 10.86 9.65 83.27
C ILE A 704 11.79 10.77 83.74
N ALA A 705 12.24 11.65 82.84
CA ALA A 705 13.33 12.59 83.09
C ALA A 705 12.89 14.07 83.21
N PHE A 706 11.67 14.42 82.77
CA PHE A 706 11.23 15.81 82.62
C PHE A 706 9.76 16.04 83.06
N ARG A 707 9.31 15.41 84.16
CA ARG A 707 7.90 15.38 84.63
C ARG A 707 7.13 16.70 84.73
N LYS A 708 7.82 17.86 84.75
CA LYS A 708 7.21 19.20 84.83
C LYS A 708 7.13 19.90 83.46
N ARG A 709 7.37 19.18 82.38
CA ARG A 709 7.42 19.72 81.02
C ARG A 709 6.33 19.05 80.17
N ASP A 710 5.59 19.87 79.43
CA ASP A 710 4.61 19.37 78.47
C ASP A 710 5.35 18.83 77.23
N MET A 711 5.46 17.51 77.14
CA MET A 711 6.05 16.83 75.98
C MET A 711 5.02 16.47 74.91
N GLY A 712 3.74 16.76 75.14
CA GLY A 712 2.68 16.48 74.18
C GLY A 712 2.69 17.46 73.01
N ASN A 713 3.23 18.66 73.18
CA ASN A 713 3.38 19.64 72.11
C ASN A 713 4.72 20.38 72.20
N ILE A 714 5.67 19.98 71.35
CA ILE A 714 7.03 20.52 71.32
C ILE A 714 7.19 21.36 70.07
N THR A 715 7.36 22.68 70.23
CA THR A 715 7.52 23.63 69.10
C THR A 715 8.98 24.05 68.93
N PHE A 716 9.41 24.33 67.69
CA PHE A 716 10.78 24.72 67.34
C PHE A 716 10.76 25.93 66.40
N GLU A 717 11.68 26.89 66.60
CA GLU A 717 11.72 28.13 65.81
C GLU A 717 12.11 27.89 64.34
N ASN A 718 13.32 27.38 64.13
CA ASN A 718 13.86 27.05 62.81
C ASN A 718 14.86 25.88 62.93
N VAL A 719 14.63 24.81 62.18
CA VAL A 719 15.53 23.65 62.09
C VAL A 719 16.06 23.53 60.68
N LYS A 720 17.38 23.57 60.52
CA LYS A 720 18.03 23.39 59.22
C LYS A 720 19.16 22.37 59.31
N ASN A 721 19.26 21.50 58.31
CA ASN A 721 20.36 20.55 58.19
C ASN A 721 20.48 20.02 56.74
N ASN A 722 21.62 19.40 56.44
CA ASN A 722 21.83 18.66 55.20
C ASN A 722 21.87 17.17 55.53
N LEU A 723 20.91 16.41 55.02
CA LEU A 723 20.79 14.98 55.22
C LEU A 723 21.38 14.22 54.03
N THR A 724 21.96 13.05 54.29
CA THR A 724 22.40 12.13 53.24
C THR A 724 21.55 10.87 53.29
N ILE A 725 20.99 10.47 52.15
CA ILE A 725 20.16 9.28 52.01
C ILE A 725 21.00 8.17 51.37
N GLN A 726 21.01 6.99 51.98
CA GLN A 726 21.72 5.80 51.52
C GLN A 726 20.84 4.56 51.69
N GLY A 727 20.17 4.15 50.62
CA GLY A 727 19.20 3.06 50.62
C GLY A 727 17.97 3.39 51.46
N ASP A 728 17.85 2.72 52.60
CA ASP A 728 16.80 2.94 53.62
C ASP A 728 17.31 3.69 54.86
N LYS A 729 18.52 4.26 54.79
CA LYS A 729 19.16 5.01 55.88
C LYS A 729 19.25 6.49 55.57
N VAL A 730 18.95 7.32 56.56
CA VAL A 730 19.14 8.77 56.55
C VAL A 730 20.24 9.11 57.54
N LEU A 731 21.39 9.54 57.03
CA LEU A 731 22.49 10.03 57.84
C LEU A 731 22.15 11.46 58.25
N VAL A 732 22.14 11.69 59.55
CA VAL A 732 21.83 12.97 60.19
C VAL A 732 23.14 13.51 60.78
N PRO A 733 23.78 14.49 60.13
CA PRO A 733 24.90 15.21 60.72
C PRO A 733 24.46 15.90 62.02
N PRO A 734 25.40 16.19 62.94
CA PRO A 734 25.10 16.89 64.19
C PRO A 734 24.25 18.14 63.94
N MET A 735 23.03 18.14 64.46
CA MET A 735 22.14 19.29 64.40
C MET A 735 21.61 19.68 65.77
N GLN A 736 21.48 20.99 65.90
CA GLN A 736 21.04 21.65 67.11
C GLN A 736 19.56 21.98 66.97
N ILE A 737 18.74 21.40 67.84
CA ILE A 737 17.31 21.67 67.88
C ILE A 737 17.00 22.47 69.15
N ASN A 738 16.48 23.68 68.96
CA ASN A 738 15.99 24.53 70.03
C ASN A 738 14.47 24.45 70.05
N SER A 739 13.90 23.93 71.14
CA SER A 739 12.45 23.81 71.30
C SER A 739 11.91 24.62 72.48
N SER A 740 10.59 24.75 72.55
CA SER A 740 9.89 25.36 73.68
C SER A 740 10.07 24.60 75.00
N VAL A 741 10.53 23.34 74.93
CA VAL A 741 10.55 22.40 76.05
C VAL A 741 11.95 21.84 76.35
N LEU A 742 12.78 21.63 75.33
CA LEU A 742 14.10 21.00 75.43
C LEU A 742 15.10 21.63 74.44
N TYR A 743 16.37 21.68 74.83
CA TYR A 743 17.48 21.75 73.87
C TYR A 743 17.88 20.33 73.51
N MET A 744 18.12 20.06 72.23
CA MET A 744 18.58 18.74 71.78
C MET A 744 19.72 18.88 70.76
N ASP A 745 20.76 18.06 70.89
CA ASP A 745 21.74 17.82 69.84
C ASP A 745 21.50 16.40 69.29
N VAL A 746 21.21 16.28 68.00
CA VAL A 746 20.88 14.99 67.35
C VAL A 746 21.92 14.67 66.29
N SER A 747 22.43 13.45 66.29
CA SER A 747 23.31 12.94 65.22
C SER A 747 23.20 11.42 65.07
N GLY A 748 23.57 10.87 63.91
CA GLY A 748 23.64 9.43 63.69
C GLY A 748 22.90 9.00 62.43
N VAL A 749 22.29 7.82 62.48
CA VAL A 749 21.59 7.21 61.35
C VAL A 749 20.14 6.93 61.73
N TYR A 750 19.20 7.46 60.97
CA TYR A 750 17.79 7.07 61.06
C TYR A 750 17.48 6.00 60.01
N GLY A 751 16.98 4.84 60.43
CA GLY A 751 16.52 3.79 59.51
C GLY A 751 15.04 3.99 59.18
N MET A 752 14.70 4.18 57.91
CA MET A 752 13.30 4.30 57.47
C MET A 752 12.52 3.00 57.70
N THR A 753 13.20 1.86 57.56
CA THR A 753 12.68 0.50 57.74
C THR A 753 13.22 -0.14 59.01
N SER A 754 14.55 -0.18 59.16
CA SER A 754 15.28 -0.66 60.35
C SER A 754 16.74 -0.18 60.32
N GLY A 755 17.46 -0.37 61.42
CA GLY A 755 18.84 0.08 61.59
C GLY A 755 18.99 1.54 62.05
N THR A 756 18.02 2.05 62.80
CA THR A 756 18.10 3.32 63.52
C THR A 756 19.16 3.24 64.61
N ASP A 757 20.05 4.22 64.61
CA ASP A 757 21.16 4.41 65.53
C ASP A 757 21.40 5.92 65.69
N LEU A 758 20.58 6.56 66.53
CA LEU A 758 20.62 8.00 66.77
C LEU A 758 21.10 8.31 68.19
N TYR A 759 22.02 9.27 68.30
CA TYR A 759 22.47 9.85 69.56
C TYR A 759 21.81 11.21 69.75
N ILE A 760 21.19 11.39 70.92
CA ILE A 760 20.42 12.57 71.28
C ILE A 760 20.94 13.07 72.64
N ASP A 761 21.60 14.21 72.65
CA ASP A 761 22.03 14.87 73.88
C ASP A 761 21.01 15.93 74.30
N VAL A 762 20.49 15.81 75.52
CA VAL A 762 19.44 16.68 76.05
C VAL A 762 19.90 17.33 77.35
N PRO A 763 20.33 18.60 77.34
CA PRO A 763 20.61 19.34 78.57
C PRO A 763 19.36 19.44 79.46
N LEU A 764 19.53 19.19 80.78
CA LEU A 764 18.45 19.35 81.76
C LEU A 764 18.01 20.80 81.95
N ARG A 765 18.69 21.77 81.34
CA ARG A 765 18.28 23.17 81.35
C ARG A 765 16.89 23.32 80.70
N ASN A 766 16.09 24.23 81.25
CA ASN A 766 14.77 24.55 80.70
C ASN A 766 14.91 25.74 79.74
N PRO A 767 14.61 25.58 78.43
CA PRO A 767 14.67 26.68 77.46
C PRO A 767 13.83 27.90 77.84
N LYS A 768 12.75 27.74 78.62
CA LYS A 768 11.91 28.86 79.10
C LYS A 768 12.69 29.90 79.91
N LYS A 769 13.82 29.53 80.54
CA LYS A 769 14.66 30.46 81.31
C LYS A 769 15.59 31.31 80.45
N ASP A 770 15.66 31.05 79.16
CA ASP A 770 16.54 31.73 78.21
C ASP A 770 15.76 32.55 77.19
N VAL A 771 14.42 32.59 77.25
CA VAL A 771 13.55 33.26 76.26
C VAL A 771 13.92 34.74 76.09
N ASP A 772 14.10 35.46 77.20
CA ASP A 772 14.36 36.91 77.25
C ASP A 772 15.80 37.32 76.87
N ILE A 773 16.68 36.37 76.56
CA ILE A 773 18.09 36.68 76.21
C ILE A 773 18.18 36.97 74.70
N GLU A 774 18.38 38.23 74.29
CA GLU A 774 18.50 38.57 72.86
C GLU A 774 19.86 38.15 72.24
N ASP A 775 20.92 38.08 73.05
CA ASP A 775 22.26 37.69 72.61
C ASP A 775 22.36 36.19 72.28
N LYS A 776 22.54 35.90 70.98
CA LYS A 776 22.67 34.54 70.43
C LYS A 776 23.90 33.79 70.95
N GLU A 777 25.03 34.45 71.18
CA GLU A 777 26.26 33.84 71.69
C GLU A 777 26.11 33.51 73.18
N MET A 778 25.44 34.37 73.95
CA MET A 778 25.15 34.11 75.36
C MET A 778 24.15 32.95 75.53
N LYS A 779 23.11 32.88 74.69
CA LYS A 779 22.18 31.73 74.61
C LYS A 779 22.93 30.43 74.34
N LYS A 780 23.84 30.42 73.36
CA LYS A 780 24.62 29.24 72.97
C LYS A 780 25.55 28.74 74.08
N LYS A 781 26.24 29.64 74.80
CA LYS A 781 27.11 29.27 75.94
C LYS A 781 26.34 28.74 77.16
N ARG A 782 25.10 29.19 77.37
CA ARG A 782 24.26 28.77 78.51
C ARG A 782 23.52 27.46 78.26
N ARG A 783 23.26 27.13 77.00
CA ARG A 783 22.57 25.89 76.58
C ARG A 783 23.18 24.61 77.16
N THR A 784 24.50 24.50 77.19
CA THR A 784 25.23 23.31 77.66
C THR A 784 25.57 23.35 79.15
N ARG A 785 25.16 24.40 79.88
CA ARG A 785 25.42 24.49 81.34
C ARG A 785 24.49 23.56 82.11
N GLY A 786 25.07 22.55 82.74
CA GLY A 786 24.38 21.62 83.64
C GLY A 786 24.55 20.16 83.23
N ILE A 787 23.75 19.29 83.83
CA ILE A 787 23.72 17.86 83.50
C ILE A 787 23.11 17.69 82.11
N VAL A 788 23.81 16.92 81.25
CA VAL A 788 23.34 16.52 79.92
C VAL A 788 22.93 15.06 80.00
N LEU A 789 21.72 14.74 79.56
CA LEU A 789 21.28 13.37 79.38
C LEU A 789 21.73 12.88 78.00
N HIS A 790 22.48 11.80 77.98
CA HIS A 790 22.90 11.12 76.77
C HIS A 790 21.90 10.01 76.45
N LEU A 791 21.13 10.20 75.39
CA LEU A 791 20.11 9.25 74.95
C LEU A 791 20.55 8.57 73.66
N HIS A 792 20.26 7.28 73.58
CA HIS A 792 20.55 6.43 72.43
C HIS A 792 19.24 5.83 71.93
N ALA A 793 18.86 6.16 70.70
CA ALA A 793 17.64 5.70 70.07
C ALA A 793 17.96 4.62 69.03
N THR A 794 17.43 3.43 69.27
CA THR A 794 17.63 2.21 68.46
C THR A 794 16.28 1.59 68.14
N ASP A 795 16.09 0.99 66.97
CA ASP A 795 14.86 0.23 66.68
C ASP A 795 14.90 -1.24 67.12
N ASP A 796 13.73 -1.88 67.11
CA ASP A 796 13.53 -3.28 67.47
C ASP A 796 13.65 -4.26 66.28
N GLY A 797 14.26 -3.84 65.17
CA GLY A 797 14.37 -4.61 63.94
C GLY A 797 13.20 -4.43 62.96
N ASN A 798 12.07 -3.88 63.42
CA ASN A 798 10.85 -3.63 62.62
C ASN A 798 10.56 -2.13 62.41
N GLY A 799 11.53 -1.27 62.73
CA GLY A 799 11.44 0.19 62.52
C GLY A 799 10.81 0.97 63.67
N LYS A 800 10.34 0.30 64.73
CA LYS A 800 9.81 0.99 65.92
C LYS A 800 10.95 1.40 66.83
N VAL A 801 11.20 2.71 66.91
CA VAL A 801 12.29 3.28 67.71
C VAL A 801 12.00 3.19 69.22
N LYS A 802 13.00 2.72 69.99
CA LYS A 802 13.05 2.74 71.46
C LYS A 802 14.24 3.61 71.89
N ILE A 803 14.05 4.41 72.94
CA ILE A 803 15.09 5.32 73.45
C ILE A 803 15.57 4.83 74.81
N LYS A 804 16.89 4.78 75.00
CA LYS A 804 17.56 4.35 76.24
C LYS A 804 18.63 5.35 76.64
N LEU A 805 19.15 5.27 77.87
CA LEU A 805 20.34 6.00 78.28
C LEU A 805 21.58 5.37 77.61
N GLY A 806 22.40 6.18 76.95
CA GLY A 806 23.61 5.71 76.26
C GLY A 806 24.37 6.84 75.59
N SER A 807 25.69 6.89 75.78
CA SER A 807 26.57 7.86 75.14
C SER A 807 27.25 7.29 73.90
N LYS A 808 27.59 8.16 72.96
CA LYS A 808 28.41 7.81 71.80
C LYS A 808 29.82 7.45 72.29
N LYS A 809 30.32 6.24 71.98
CA LYS A 809 31.73 5.91 72.22
C LYS A 809 32.59 6.88 71.40
N LYS A 810 33.55 7.55 72.04
CA LYS A 810 34.56 8.34 71.32
C LYS A 810 35.41 7.37 70.50
N ASP A 811 35.41 7.51 69.18
CA ASP A 811 36.44 6.87 68.37
C ASP A 811 37.79 7.50 68.77
N GLU A 812 38.66 6.69 69.37
CA GLU A 812 40.07 7.03 69.53
C GLU A 812 40.66 7.17 68.13
N GLY A 813 41.12 8.38 67.82
CA GLY A 813 41.79 8.67 66.57
C GLY A 813 42.99 7.75 66.38
N LYS A 814 42.95 6.93 65.32
CA LYS A 814 44.18 6.50 64.68
C LYS A 814 44.72 7.67 63.88
N ASP A 815 45.71 8.34 64.45
CA ASP A 815 46.76 8.99 63.67
C ASP A 815 47.25 8.00 62.61
N VAL A 816 47.18 8.38 61.34
CA VAL A 816 48.08 7.88 60.31
C VAL A 816 48.62 9.11 59.60
N THR A 817 49.77 9.55 60.08
CA THR A 817 50.75 10.35 59.34
C THR A 817 51.27 9.56 58.15
N ASN A 818 50.87 9.99 56.94
CA ASN A 818 51.60 10.12 55.66
C ASN A 818 50.66 10.01 54.47
#